data_AF-A0AAU9K217-F1
#
_entry.id   AF-A0AAU9K217-F1
#
_cell.length_a   1.000
_cell.length_b   1.000
_cell.length_c   1.000
_cell.angle_alpha   90.00
_cell.angle_beta   90.00
_cell.angle_gamma   90.00
#
_symmetry.space_group_name_H-M   'P 1'
#
loop_
_entity.id
_entity.type
_entity.pdbx_description
1 polymer ?
#
loop_
_entity_poly.entity_id
_entity_poly.type
_entity_poly.pdbx_seq_one_letter_code
_entity_poly.pdbx_strand_id
1 'polypeptide(L)'
;MEESFRRNLSQGDSQEDGVEYAPSEEVEVANQLREKVRSQAQRLRNLEQYKILCEKRISEFCPNHPFPVNPDHLGKFPEGYSPQSSQSKRENKSPQMKVPLAENYTFPPPTTQLTLNQLQELYAAIYYQHSDVLKEKNNLEESLRAETLLSEEQRTYIEVLKQALEAKMENLGISHRDIDAFVDFTNTKTTTDNTRKEISKLQSIIADQEAHLTAMSEQLKKKNEENNNLLIERSESHKHLEAAAESLAFAEEELNKLEDEKNALLEYAEEFSHKEKEFKEEYEKILKEKMELEENFLKVRQILSQEQSMKSMVEDELEIVRRDKSKIDGEAKSSSEENSRLSEKIRKLSAEIEDAKQQIQNLTNKNESLQANSSTLSNTLRETQAELDALQENYNSLLRERNNLKESLEASESSIKELKISKKKSEEKAQELEESLIYKEREFRQMRDSLNTSKEDDLRQSVRQIDGLQKELQKAWGEQQEALKRELAIAEEISELQSKLSDKEEEIEKIKKEAQALKKEKNENRIVTENTHQELVRMAHEKEELEAELHRVEIKLSSEQCSHKLSQDEAANFKAKLEELNLELQKMDEMVRDRDNYIDDANYEIELLKKEFQQAREEADSERQGKTAASEELGGLRQEISRVTASLQEKEKVAKSAKSCLSTISGFLSSFGSICASASTYSSTISPAFKNFLMKYNENHPENTQLLEDWVLSTCKELELLIRSYSDLKQESQVTAQKLLLLQQRYDALSIDDAALKDRERNLRSEVEALVEEKNKLEIDRESSFNKSRSFQNEAGALKRDLQSLNEENNKLKDQLKYSASETIKWRTTAESDVFALKMLEDKANQILKEKKGLEGFLKMLQASIPYSDLQLILVEMMKTHGDIEICERERIRIEGQLIALENELRSSIGLSQEENAINARREIEAMRSQLDRIEAQIQNYKRKMVGLEGELKECGNIERRKRYKNPEKEFEIIQAQEQADTIRVNFEPESSLKRILERAEESSHKIVRYDPLISPQFAPNIESRLMRASPSSFKNRPFNPLRSTKSEII
;
A
#
# COMPACT_ATOMS: atom_id res chain seq x y z
N MET A 1 3.12 -44.34 -38.19
CA MET A 1 3.89 -44.65 -39.41
C MET A 1 3.87 -43.42 -40.30
N GLU A 2 4.36 -42.31 -39.74
CA GLU A 2 4.26 -40.95 -40.30
C GLU A 2 5.32 -40.08 -39.59
N GLU A 3 6.58 -40.54 -39.62
CA GLU A 3 7.69 -39.89 -38.90
C GLU A 3 9.04 -40.18 -39.59
N SER A 4 9.12 -39.93 -40.90
CA SER A 4 10.33 -40.23 -41.68
C SER A 4 10.57 -39.29 -42.87
N PHE A 5 10.33 -37.97 -42.71
CA PHE A 5 10.59 -37.02 -43.82
C PHE A 5 11.17 -35.66 -43.43
N ARG A 6 11.84 -35.52 -42.29
CA ARG A 6 12.63 -34.31 -41.98
C ARG A 6 13.92 -34.62 -41.22
N ARG A 7 14.98 -34.92 -41.97
CA ARG A 7 16.40 -34.70 -41.61
C ARG A 7 17.28 -35.11 -42.78
N ASN A 8 17.85 -34.12 -43.49
CA ASN A 8 19.26 -34.02 -43.87
C ASN A 8 19.45 -33.14 -45.12
N LEU A 9 20.58 -32.40 -45.10
CA LEU A 9 21.16 -31.50 -46.11
C LEU A 9 20.71 -30.04 -45.93
N SER A 10 21.36 -29.13 -45.18
CA SER A 10 22.78 -28.93 -44.81
C SER A 10 23.75 -28.85 -45.99
N GLN A 11 24.21 -27.61 -46.21
CA GLN A 11 25.36 -27.13 -46.98
C GLN A 11 25.17 -26.87 -48.49
N GLY A 12 25.24 -25.58 -48.82
CA GLY A 12 25.49 -25.05 -50.16
C GLY A 12 25.66 -23.54 -50.07
N ASP A 13 26.90 -23.08 -50.12
CA ASP A 13 27.28 -21.68 -50.32
C ASP A 13 26.62 -21.12 -51.60
N SER A 14 25.98 -19.96 -51.49
CA SER A 14 25.73 -19.09 -52.63
C SER A 14 25.60 -17.64 -52.16
N GLN A 15 26.61 -16.85 -52.51
CA GLN A 15 26.48 -15.41 -52.70
C GLN A 15 25.33 -15.17 -53.69
N GLU A 16 24.26 -14.50 -53.24
CA GLU A 16 23.30 -13.87 -54.15
C GLU A 16 23.30 -12.37 -53.86
N ASP A 17 23.76 -11.62 -54.86
CA ASP A 17 23.73 -10.18 -54.95
C ASP A 17 22.30 -9.67 -54.77
N GLY A 18 22.13 -8.70 -53.87
CA GLY A 18 20.91 -7.94 -53.73
C GLY A 18 20.67 -7.09 -54.99
N VAL A 19 19.80 -7.58 -55.87
CA VAL A 19 19.23 -6.76 -56.95
C VAL A 19 18.19 -5.83 -56.31
N GLU A 20 18.62 -4.59 -56.10
CA GLU A 20 17.81 -3.44 -55.75
C GLU A 20 16.72 -3.27 -56.82
N TYR A 21 15.46 -3.56 -56.46
CA TYR A 21 14.30 -3.33 -57.31
C TYR A 21 14.13 -1.82 -57.50
N ALA A 22 14.53 -1.32 -58.67
CA ALA A 22 14.19 0.03 -59.10
C ALA A 22 12.66 0.22 -59.04
N PRO A 23 12.15 1.34 -58.47
CA PRO A 23 10.72 1.60 -58.43
C PRO A 23 10.18 1.69 -59.86
N SER A 24 9.18 0.87 -60.18
CA SER A 24 8.46 0.90 -61.45
C SER A 24 7.95 2.33 -61.74
N GLU A 25 8.24 2.86 -62.93
CA GLU A 25 7.77 4.17 -63.43
C GLU A 25 6.24 4.35 -63.28
N GLU A 26 5.48 3.26 -63.20
CA GLU A 26 4.02 3.32 -62.94
C GLU A 26 3.68 3.89 -61.55
N VAL A 27 4.51 3.66 -60.54
CA VAL A 27 4.30 4.19 -59.19
C VAL A 27 4.55 5.70 -59.16
N GLU A 28 5.53 6.17 -59.93
CA GLU A 28 5.86 7.59 -60.05
C GLU A 28 4.77 8.35 -60.83
N VAL A 29 4.26 7.77 -61.91
CA VAL A 29 3.11 8.30 -62.65
C VAL A 29 1.85 8.32 -61.79
N ALA A 30 1.59 7.27 -61.01
CA ALA A 30 0.47 7.22 -60.09
C ALA A 30 0.57 8.29 -58.99
N ASN A 31 1.78 8.55 -58.47
CA ASN A 31 2.02 9.59 -57.48
C ASN A 31 1.81 10.99 -58.07
N GLN A 32 2.32 11.26 -59.28
CA GLN A 32 2.07 12.52 -59.99
C GLN A 32 0.59 12.75 -60.31
N LEU A 33 -0.17 11.71 -60.64
CA LEU A 33 -1.62 11.79 -60.85
C LEU A 33 -2.37 12.07 -59.55
N ARG A 34 -1.99 11.41 -58.44
CA ARG A 34 -2.56 11.70 -57.12
C ARG A 34 -2.31 13.14 -56.70
N GLU A 35 -1.10 13.65 -56.96
CA GLU A 35 -0.72 15.03 -56.64
C GLU A 35 -1.47 16.05 -57.50
N LYS A 36 -1.65 15.79 -58.81
CA LYS A 36 -2.50 16.61 -59.68
C LYS A 36 -3.97 16.61 -59.26
N VAL A 37 -4.51 15.47 -58.84
CA VAL A 37 -5.90 15.37 -58.35
C VAL A 37 -6.05 16.15 -57.03
N ARG A 38 -5.09 16.05 -56.10
CA ARG A 38 -5.08 16.85 -54.88
C ARG A 38 -5.00 18.35 -55.17
N SER A 39 -4.10 18.75 -56.07
CA SER A 39 -3.97 20.15 -56.50
C SER A 39 -5.26 20.70 -57.14
N GLN A 40 -5.93 19.91 -57.99
CA GLN A 40 -7.22 20.31 -58.57
C GLN A 40 -8.34 20.39 -57.52
N ALA A 41 -8.40 19.47 -56.57
CA ALA A 41 -9.37 19.50 -55.47
C ALA A 41 -9.15 20.73 -54.56
N GLN A 42 -7.89 21.05 -54.24
CA GLN A 42 -7.52 22.25 -53.49
C GLN A 42 -7.94 23.53 -54.24
N ARG A 43 -7.68 23.58 -55.55
CA ARG A 43 -8.09 24.71 -56.40
C ARG A 43 -9.61 24.86 -56.44
N LEU A 44 -10.37 23.77 -56.50
CA LEU A 44 -11.84 23.81 -56.47
C LEU A 44 -12.37 24.35 -55.13
N ARG A 45 -11.80 23.92 -53.99
CA ARG A 45 -12.16 24.48 -52.67
C ARG A 45 -11.84 25.97 -52.57
N ASN A 46 -10.68 26.41 -53.06
CA ASN A 46 -10.32 27.82 -53.07
C ASN A 46 -11.27 28.64 -53.95
N LEU A 47 -11.73 28.09 -55.08
CA LEU A 47 -12.73 28.74 -55.94
C LEU A 47 -14.12 28.77 -55.29
N GLU A 48 -14.52 27.75 -54.52
CA GLU A 48 -15.75 27.78 -53.71
C GLU A 48 -15.68 28.80 -52.57
N GLN A 49 -14.55 28.87 -51.86
CA GLN A 49 -14.33 29.89 -50.84
C GLN A 49 -14.35 31.30 -51.45
N TYR A 50 -13.69 31.49 -52.60
CA TYR A 50 -13.71 32.74 -53.33
C TYR A 50 -15.13 33.11 -53.78
N LYS A 51 -15.92 32.14 -54.24
CA LYS A 51 -17.35 32.33 -54.57
C LYS A 51 -18.14 32.84 -53.36
N ILE A 52 -18.01 32.20 -52.20
CA ILE A 52 -18.68 32.62 -50.96
C ILE A 52 -18.26 34.05 -50.58
N LEU A 53 -16.98 34.38 -50.74
CA LEU A 53 -16.41 35.69 -50.42
C LEU A 53 -16.95 36.78 -51.38
N CYS A 54 -17.10 36.45 -52.65
CA CYS A 54 -17.78 37.29 -53.64
C CYS A 54 -19.26 37.45 -53.33
N GLU A 55 -19.98 36.39 -52.98
CA GLU A 55 -21.40 36.45 -52.60
C GLU A 55 -21.58 37.32 -51.35
N LYS A 56 -20.72 37.16 -50.34
CA LYS A 56 -20.71 37.99 -49.13
C LYS A 56 -20.46 39.46 -49.46
N ARG A 57 -19.43 39.79 -50.24
CA ARG A 57 -19.16 41.18 -50.67
C ARG A 57 -20.31 41.76 -51.49
N ILE A 58 -20.89 40.99 -52.41
CA ILE A 58 -22.04 41.45 -53.20
C ILE A 58 -23.25 41.70 -52.29
N SER A 59 -23.47 40.88 -51.25
CA SER A 59 -24.52 41.12 -50.26
C SER A 59 -24.27 42.35 -49.39
N GLU A 60 -23.00 42.66 -49.08
CA GLU A 60 -22.62 43.88 -48.36
C GLU A 60 -22.85 45.13 -49.22
N PHE A 61 -22.54 45.08 -50.51
CA PHE A 61 -22.76 46.20 -51.44
C PHE A 61 -24.22 46.34 -51.91
N CYS A 62 -24.94 45.22 -52.03
CA CYS A 62 -26.33 45.18 -52.48
C CYS A 62 -27.11 44.12 -51.69
N PRO A 63 -27.68 44.47 -50.53
CA PRO A 63 -28.30 43.51 -49.59
C PRO A 63 -29.46 42.67 -50.17
N ASN A 64 -30.08 43.12 -51.25
CA ASN A 64 -31.21 42.44 -51.91
C ASN A 64 -30.81 41.71 -53.21
N HIS A 65 -29.52 41.48 -53.45
CA HIS A 65 -29.05 40.79 -54.64
C HIS A 65 -29.43 39.30 -54.62
N PRO A 66 -30.08 38.73 -55.67
CA PRO A 66 -30.44 37.32 -55.70
C PRO A 66 -29.20 36.44 -55.92
N PHE A 67 -29.00 35.44 -55.06
CA PHE A 67 -27.92 34.45 -55.19
C PHE A 67 -28.45 33.13 -55.78
N PRO A 68 -27.69 32.45 -56.65
CA PRO A 68 -26.29 32.71 -57.08
C PRO A 68 -26.14 33.80 -58.16
N VAL A 69 -24.93 34.36 -58.29
CA VAL A 69 -24.60 35.38 -59.31
C VAL A 69 -24.62 34.74 -60.70
N ASN A 70 -25.62 35.07 -61.51
CA ASN A 70 -25.71 34.61 -62.89
C ASN A 70 -24.72 35.36 -63.81
N PRO A 71 -24.27 34.77 -64.94
CA PRO A 71 -23.36 35.43 -65.88
C PRO A 71 -23.87 36.78 -66.42
N ASP A 72 -25.20 36.96 -66.47
CA ASP A 72 -25.83 38.23 -66.85
C ASP A 72 -25.56 39.37 -65.84
N HIS A 73 -25.17 39.04 -64.60
CA HIS A 73 -24.82 40.00 -63.55
C HIS A 73 -23.35 40.45 -63.60
N LEU A 74 -22.50 39.78 -64.39
CA LEU A 74 -21.07 40.08 -64.51
C LEU A 74 -20.73 41.13 -65.58
N GLY A 75 -21.75 41.77 -66.16
CA GLY A 75 -21.58 42.79 -67.19
C GLY A 75 -21.25 42.19 -68.55
N LYS A 76 -22.16 42.34 -69.52
CA LYS A 76 -21.89 41.95 -70.90
C LYS A 76 -20.85 42.91 -71.49
N PHE A 77 -19.67 42.40 -71.82
CA PHE A 77 -18.72 43.13 -72.65
C PHE A 77 -19.39 43.45 -73.99
N PRO A 78 -19.33 44.69 -74.49
CA PRO A 78 -19.90 45.02 -75.80
C PRO A 78 -19.12 44.26 -76.87
N GLU A 79 -19.76 43.26 -77.46
CA GLU A 79 -19.29 42.56 -78.64
C GLU A 79 -19.15 43.55 -79.80
N GLY A 80 -17.94 43.63 -80.32
CA GLY A 80 -17.67 44.23 -81.62
C GLY A 80 -16.48 45.15 -81.59
N TYR A 81 -15.28 44.60 -81.79
CA TYR A 81 -14.29 45.16 -82.71
C TYR A 81 -13.30 44.07 -83.08
N SER A 82 -13.44 43.56 -84.31
CA SER A 82 -12.52 42.64 -84.98
C SER A 82 -11.23 43.38 -85.39
N PRO A 83 -10.06 42.72 -85.40
CA PRO A 83 -8.82 43.35 -85.83
C PRO A 83 -8.63 43.17 -87.35
N GLN A 84 -8.80 44.25 -88.12
CA GLN A 84 -8.24 44.33 -89.48
C GLN A 84 -7.58 45.67 -89.76
N SER A 85 -6.27 45.57 -89.97
CA SER A 85 -5.45 46.26 -90.97
C SER A 85 -5.28 47.78 -90.98
N SER A 86 -4.00 48.12 -91.22
CA SER A 86 -3.46 49.23 -92.03
C SER A 86 -3.34 50.63 -91.42
N GLN A 87 -2.07 50.96 -91.16
CA GLN A 87 -1.32 52.08 -91.75
C GLN A 87 -1.75 53.52 -91.46
N SER A 88 -0.73 54.28 -91.06
CA SER A 88 -0.51 55.71 -91.38
C SER A 88 -1.35 56.74 -90.62
N LYS A 89 -0.72 57.37 -89.61
CA LYS A 89 -0.30 58.78 -89.67
C LYS A 89 0.14 59.26 -88.28
N ARG A 90 1.40 59.70 -88.20
CA ARG A 90 1.90 60.61 -87.18
C ARG A 90 1.21 61.96 -87.39
N GLU A 91 0.51 62.44 -86.39
CA GLU A 91 0.30 63.88 -86.17
C GLU A 91 -0.08 64.16 -84.71
N ASN A 92 0.62 65.14 -84.14
CA ASN A 92 0.54 65.70 -82.80
C ASN A 92 -0.85 65.68 -82.15
N LYS A 93 -1.00 64.94 -81.04
CA LYS A 93 -1.97 65.27 -79.98
C LYS A 93 -1.33 64.99 -78.62
N SER A 94 -1.37 66.01 -77.77
CA SER A 94 -0.97 65.98 -76.37
C SER A 94 -1.67 64.87 -75.59
N PRO A 95 -1.01 64.20 -74.63
CA PRO A 95 -1.72 63.38 -73.67
C PRO A 95 -2.37 64.30 -72.63
N GLN A 96 -3.64 64.64 -72.81
CA GLN A 96 -4.53 64.83 -71.67
C GLN A 96 -4.60 63.49 -70.94
N MET A 97 -3.76 63.30 -69.93
CA MET A 97 -4.02 62.33 -68.87
C MET A 97 -5.21 62.85 -68.06
N LYS A 98 -6.43 62.58 -68.56
CA LYS A 98 -7.60 62.53 -67.70
C LYS A 98 -7.45 61.29 -66.82
N VAL A 99 -6.96 61.50 -65.60
CA VAL A 99 -7.10 60.53 -64.51
C VAL A 99 -8.60 60.35 -64.26
N PRO A 100 -9.16 59.14 -64.40
CA PRO A 100 -10.57 58.90 -64.12
C PRO A 100 -10.72 58.62 -62.62
N LEU A 101 -10.82 59.67 -61.79
CA LEU A 101 -11.32 59.54 -60.42
C LEU A 101 -11.88 60.89 -59.96
N ALA A 102 -13.22 60.99 -59.93
CA ALA A 102 -14.04 61.70 -58.94
C ALA A 102 -15.39 62.25 -59.49
N GLU A 103 -16.15 61.49 -60.29
CA GLU A 103 -17.58 61.83 -60.51
C GLU A 103 -18.51 61.29 -59.40
N ASN A 104 -18.03 60.47 -58.46
CA ASN A 104 -18.88 59.80 -57.46
C ASN A 104 -18.54 60.09 -55.97
N TYR A 105 -17.78 61.14 -55.64
CA TYR A 105 -17.64 61.57 -54.24
C TYR A 105 -18.65 62.70 -53.93
N THR A 106 -19.91 62.33 -53.70
CA THR A 106 -20.92 63.25 -53.20
C THR A 106 -20.62 63.59 -51.74
N PHE A 107 -20.29 64.85 -51.46
CA PHE A 107 -20.25 65.37 -50.10
C PHE A 107 -21.55 65.00 -49.36
N PRO A 108 -21.48 64.45 -48.13
CA PRO A 108 -22.69 64.23 -47.34
C PRO A 108 -23.38 65.58 -47.11
N PRO A 109 -24.73 65.65 -47.24
CA PRO A 109 -25.47 66.89 -47.06
C PRO A 109 -25.18 67.50 -45.67
N PRO A 110 -25.20 68.84 -45.54
CA PRO A 110 -24.74 69.59 -44.36
C PRO A 110 -25.52 69.34 -43.06
N THR A 111 -26.49 68.42 -43.07
CA THR A 111 -27.30 68.00 -41.92
C THR A 111 -26.80 66.73 -41.24
N THR A 112 -25.78 66.07 -41.79
CA THR A 112 -25.27 64.79 -41.26
C THR A 112 -24.25 65.06 -40.14
N GLN A 113 -24.55 64.65 -38.90
CA GLN A 113 -23.61 64.75 -37.78
C GLN A 113 -22.46 63.76 -38.01
N LEU A 114 -21.38 64.24 -38.63
CA LEU A 114 -20.14 63.50 -38.82
C LEU A 114 -19.42 63.35 -37.48
N THR A 115 -18.93 62.15 -37.21
CA THR A 115 -18.12 61.89 -36.02
C THR A 115 -16.75 62.57 -36.13
N LEU A 116 -16.11 62.90 -35.00
CA LEU A 116 -14.82 63.62 -34.97
C LEU A 116 -13.74 62.93 -35.82
N ASN A 117 -13.72 61.59 -35.85
CA ASN A 117 -12.76 60.82 -36.65
C ASN A 117 -13.04 60.94 -38.15
N GLN A 118 -14.31 60.88 -38.58
CA GLN A 118 -14.68 61.10 -39.98
C GLN A 118 -14.36 62.54 -40.42
N LEU A 119 -14.48 63.51 -39.51
CA LEU A 119 -14.10 64.90 -39.76
C LEU A 119 -12.58 65.04 -39.91
N GLN A 120 -11.79 64.34 -39.10
CA GLN A 120 -10.33 64.32 -39.20
C GLN A 120 -9.86 63.66 -40.49
N GLU A 121 -10.47 62.55 -40.92
CA GLU A 121 -10.16 61.90 -42.20
C GLU A 121 -10.53 62.78 -43.39
N LEU A 122 -11.69 63.44 -43.37
CA LEU A 122 -12.07 64.41 -44.40
C LEU A 122 -11.12 65.61 -44.43
N TYR A 123 -10.71 66.11 -43.25
CA TYR A 123 -9.76 67.21 -43.18
C TYR A 123 -8.38 66.80 -43.71
N ALA A 124 -7.91 65.58 -43.39
CA ALA A 124 -6.67 65.05 -43.93
C ALA A 124 -6.74 64.88 -45.45
N ALA A 125 -7.84 64.32 -45.98
CA ALA A 125 -8.05 64.16 -47.42
C ALA A 125 -8.07 65.52 -48.15
N ILE A 126 -8.77 66.52 -47.60
CA ILE A 126 -8.79 67.88 -48.15
C ILE A 126 -7.40 68.53 -48.05
N TYR A 127 -6.67 68.33 -46.96
CA TYR A 127 -5.33 68.86 -46.78
C TYR A 127 -4.34 68.29 -47.81
N TYR A 128 -4.39 66.98 -48.06
CA TYR A 128 -3.55 66.35 -49.10
C TYR A 128 -3.92 66.81 -50.50
N GLN A 129 -5.22 66.88 -50.83
CA GLN A 129 -5.66 67.45 -52.12
C GLN A 129 -5.21 68.89 -52.30
N HIS A 130 -5.32 69.73 -51.27
CA HIS A 130 -4.86 71.11 -51.32
C HIS A 130 -3.32 71.22 -51.48
N SER A 131 -2.57 70.33 -50.83
CA SER A 131 -1.11 70.23 -50.97
C SER A 131 -0.69 69.85 -52.40
N ASP A 132 -1.40 68.89 -53.01
CA ASP A 132 -1.12 68.46 -54.38
C ASP A 132 -1.50 69.56 -55.40
N VAL A 133 -2.62 70.24 -55.20
CA VAL A 133 -2.99 71.41 -56.01
C VAL A 133 -1.98 72.55 -55.87
N LEU A 134 -1.41 72.78 -54.68
CA LEU A 134 -0.34 73.76 -54.48
C LEU A 134 0.96 73.36 -55.20
N LYS A 135 1.31 72.07 -55.20
CA LYS A 135 2.45 71.57 -55.96
C LYS A 135 2.22 71.72 -57.46
N GLU A 136 1.05 71.37 -57.97
CA GLU A 136 0.70 71.57 -59.37
C GLU A 136 0.73 73.05 -59.75
N LYS A 137 0.21 73.93 -58.90
CA LYS A 137 0.31 75.39 -59.08
C LYS A 137 1.77 75.84 -59.17
N ASN A 138 2.63 75.41 -58.24
CA ASN A 138 4.05 75.78 -58.25
C ASN A 138 4.76 75.25 -59.50
N ASN A 139 4.47 74.00 -59.90
CA ASN A 139 5.03 73.40 -61.12
C ASN A 139 4.58 74.17 -62.38
N LEU A 140 3.31 74.59 -62.45
CA LEU A 140 2.80 75.40 -63.55
C LEU A 140 3.40 76.81 -63.56
N GLU A 141 3.57 77.44 -62.40
CA GLU A 141 4.25 78.74 -62.30
C GLU A 141 5.72 78.64 -62.73
N GLU A 142 6.43 77.57 -62.35
CA GLU A 142 7.81 77.33 -62.76
C GLU A 142 7.91 77.02 -64.26
N SER A 143 6.98 76.24 -64.80
CA SER A 143 6.87 75.97 -66.24
C SER A 143 6.59 77.25 -67.04
N LEU A 144 5.69 78.12 -66.55
CA LEU A 144 5.40 79.40 -67.17
C LEU A 144 6.61 80.36 -67.10
N ARG A 145 7.37 80.37 -65.99
CA ARG A 145 8.62 81.14 -65.89
C ARG A 145 9.65 80.66 -66.90
N ALA A 146 9.82 79.35 -67.05
CA ALA A 146 10.75 78.77 -68.02
C ALA A 146 10.35 79.12 -69.47
N GLU A 147 9.06 79.05 -69.81
CA GLU A 147 8.55 79.43 -71.14
C GLU A 147 8.72 80.93 -71.43
N THR A 148 8.52 81.77 -70.42
CA THR A 148 8.74 83.22 -70.55
C THR A 148 10.21 83.53 -70.81
N LEU A 149 11.12 82.87 -70.09
CA LEU A 149 12.57 83.03 -70.24
C LEU A 149 13.03 82.56 -71.63
N LEU A 150 12.51 81.42 -72.11
CA LEU A 150 12.75 80.92 -73.46
C LEU A 150 12.25 81.91 -74.54
N SER A 151 11.11 82.55 -74.31
CA SER A 151 10.56 83.55 -75.22
C SER A 151 11.41 84.83 -75.26
N GLU A 152 12.00 85.24 -74.13
CA GLU A 152 12.95 86.35 -74.05
C GLU A 152 14.27 86.04 -74.75
N GLU A 153 14.80 84.81 -74.57
CA GLU A 153 15.97 84.32 -75.29
C GLU A 153 15.73 84.31 -76.80
N GLN A 154 14.57 83.84 -77.26
CA GLN A 154 14.19 83.86 -78.68
C GLN A 154 14.09 85.29 -79.23
N ARG A 155 13.52 86.24 -78.47
CA ARG A 155 13.51 87.65 -78.89
C ARG A 155 14.92 88.21 -79.03
N THR A 156 15.79 87.92 -78.07
CA THR A 156 17.18 88.40 -78.09
C THR A 156 17.94 87.78 -79.27
N TYR A 157 17.70 86.50 -79.55
CA TYR A 157 18.27 85.82 -80.71
C TYR A 157 17.80 86.42 -82.05
N ILE A 158 16.52 86.74 -82.17
CA ILE A 158 15.97 87.41 -83.37
C ILE A 158 16.56 88.81 -83.52
N GLU A 159 16.72 89.57 -82.44
CA GLU A 159 17.33 90.89 -82.44
C GLU A 159 18.80 90.83 -82.89
N VAL A 160 19.56 89.85 -82.38
CA VAL A 160 20.96 89.62 -82.78
C VAL A 160 21.06 89.21 -84.25
N LEU A 161 20.15 88.36 -84.75
CA LEU A 161 20.11 87.99 -86.16
C LEU A 161 19.76 89.19 -87.05
N LYS A 162 18.86 90.06 -86.60
CA LYS A 162 18.48 91.28 -87.31
C LYS A 162 19.65 92.26 -87.37
N GLN A 163 20.34 92.50 -86.25
CA GLN A 163 21.55 93.32 -86.20
C GLN A 163 22.69 92.72 -87.04
N ALA A 164 22.86 91.39 -87.04
CA ALA A 164 23.87 90.72 -87.85
C ALA A 164 23.56 90.79 -89.36
N LEU A 165 22.29 90.75 -89.74
CA LEU A 165 21.84 90.95 -91.12
C LEU A 165 22.00 92.40 -91.56
N GLU A 166 21.59 93.36 -90.73
CA GLU A 166 21.77 94.79 -90.97
C GLU A 166 23.26 95.15 -91.09
N ALA A 167 24.11 94.67 -90.18
CA ALA A 167 25.56 94.86 -90.23
C ALA A 167 26.22 94.17 -91.44
N LYS A 168 25.70 93.02 -91.90
CA LYS A 168 26.18 92.40 -93.15
C LYS A 168 25.75 93.17 -94.39
N MET A 169 24.53 93.70 -94.42
CA MET A 169 24.05 94.53 -95.52
C MET A 169 24.83 95.85 -95.59
N GLU A 170 25.14 96.44 -94.44
CA GLU A 170 25.97 97.65 -94.32
C GLU A 170 27.42 97.41 -94.73
N ASN A 171 28.06 96.32 -94.26
CA ASN A 171 29.43 95.95 -94.64
C ASN A 171 29.59 95.61 -96.14
N LEU A 172 28.51 95.20 -96.82
CA LEU A 172 28.51 94.93 -98.25
C LEU A 172 28.19 96.17 -99.10
N GLY A 173 27.94 97.33 -98.49
CA GLY A 173 27.64 98.58 -99.18
C GLY A 173 26.30 98.59 -99.91
N ILE A 174 25.39 97.66 -99.59
CA ILE A 174 24.14 97.45 -100.32
C ILE A 174 23.04 98.33 -99.72
N SER A 175 22.95 99.57 -100.21
CA SER A 175 21.81 100.44 -99.90
C SER A 175 20.60 100.07 -100.77
N HIS A 176 19.62 99.42 -100.14
CA HIS A 176 18.19 99.24 -100.49
C HIS A 176 17.66 99.08 -101.94
N ARG A 177 18.47 98.97 -102.99
CA ARG A 177 17.98 98.77 -104.36
C ARG A 177 18.94 97.93 -105.22
N ASP A 178 18.92 96.62 -104.98
CA ASP A 178 18.85 95.58 -106.02
C ASP A 178 19.07 94.22 -105.35
N ILE A 179 17.96 93.58 -104.95
CA ILE A 179 17.96 92.28 -104.26
C ILE A 179 18.19 91.14 -105.27
N ASP A 180 17.88 91.34 -106.55
CA ASP A 180 17.84 90.24 -107.53
C ASP A 180 19.24 89.82 -108.04
N ALA A 181 20.22 90.71 -108.09
CA ALA A 181 21.59 90.35 -108.48
C ALA A 181 22.38 89.65 -107.34
N PHE A 182 21.98 89.83 -106.08
CA PHE A 182 22.55 89.12 -104.94
C PHE A 182 21.99 87.69 -104.84
N VAL A 183 20.73 87.48 -105.26
CA VAL A 183 20.08 86.17 -105.30
C VAL A 183 20.77 85.23 -106.29
N ASP A 184 21.22 85.69 -107.46
CA ASP A 184 21.84 84.81 -108.46
C ASP A 184 23.30 84.41 -108.17
N PHE A 185 24.07 85.30 -107.53
CA PHE A 185 25.40 84.97 -107.01
C PHE A 185 25.33 84.10 -105.75
N THR A 186 24.32 84.31 -104.89
CA THR A 186 24.05 83.38 -103.80
C THR A 186 23.54 82.05 -104.33
N ASN A 187 22.69 81.96 -105.35
CA ASN A 187 22.15 80.68 -105.84
C ASN A 187 23.22 79.71 -106.36
N THR A 188 24.26 80.19 -107.05
CA THR A 188 25.32 79.32 -107.59
C THR A 188 26.37 78.91 -106.56
N LYS A 189 26.78 79.84 -105.67
CA LYS A 189 27.64 79.51 -104.52
C LYS A 189 26.89 78.69 -103.48
N THR A 190 25.60 78.96 -103.27
CA THR A 190 24.73 78.15 -102.42
C THR A 190 24.43 76.81 -103.05
N THR A 191 24.40 76.56 -104.36
CA THR A 191 24.23 75.15 -104.81
C THR A 191 25.42 74.25 -104.43
N THR A 192 26.65 74.75 -104.48
CA THR A 192 27.85 74.00 -104.03
C THR A 192 28.05 74.03 -102.52
N ASP A 193 27.78 75.16 -101.86
CA ASP A 193 27.78 75.22 -100.40
C ASP A 193 26.55 74.53 -99.79
N ASN A 194 25.42 74.43 -100.47
CA ASN A 194 24.21 73.73 -100.03
C ASN A 194 24.36 72.24 -100.25
N THR A 195 25.00 71.76 -101.31
CA THR A 195 25.30 70.31 -101.41
C THR A 195 26.33 69.90 -100.36
N ARG A 196 27.34 70.74 -100.07
CA ARG A 196 28.29 70.49 -98.98
C ARG A 196 27.67 70.66 -97.59
N LYS A 197 26.81 71.66 -97.40
CA LYS A 197 26.00 71.84 -96.18
C LYS A 197 24.89 70.80 -96.09
N GLU A 198 24.36 70.24 -97.17
CA GLU A 198 23.38 69.15 -97.16
C GLU A 198 24.08 67.85 -96.82
N ILE A 199 25.26 67.57 -97.36
CA ILE A 199 26.07 66.44 -96.90
C ILE A 199 26.45 66.63 -95.42
N SER A 200 26.85 67.83 -95.01
CA SER A 200 27.18 68.11 -93.60
C SER A 200 25.93 68.11 -92.70
N LYS A 201 24.75 68.50 -93.20
CA LYS A 201 23.46 68.41 -92.51
C LYS A 201 22.98 66.97 -92.44
N LEU A 202 23.14 66.18 -93.49
CA LEU A 202 22.82 64.77 -93.51
C LEU A 202 23.77 64.00 -92.59
N GLN A 203 25.05 64.35 -92.55
CA GLN A 203 26.00 63.81 -91.59
C GLN A 203 25.67 64.26 -90.15
N SER A 204 25.25 65.51 -89.95
CA SER A 204 24.75 65.96 -88.64
C SER A 204 23.48 65.22 -88.25
N ILE A 205 22.52 65.04 -89.17
CA ILE A 205 21.27 64.31 -88.93
C ILE A 205 21.57 62.83 -88.67
N ILE A 206 22.53 62.22 -89.37
CA ILE A 206 22.97 60.85 -89.11
C ILE A 206 23.64 60.77 -87.75
N ALA A 207 24.53 61.70 -87.40
CA ALA A 207 25.15 61.75 -86.07
C ALA A 207 24.12 61.97 -84.95
N ASP A 208 23.11 62.83 -85.19
CA ASP A 208 22.01 63.08 -84.27
C ASP A 208 21.09 61.86 -84.17
N GLN A 209 20.84 61.15 -85.27
CA GLN A 209 20.08 59.89 -85.29
C GLN A 209 20.85 58.75 -84.63
N GLU A 210 22.18 58.67 -84.80
CA GLU A 210 23.06 57.71 -84.12
C GLU A 210 23.14 58.02 -82.62
N ALA A 211 23.27 59.29 -82.24
CA ALA A 211 23.19 59.73 -80.85
C ALA A 211 21.82 59.42 -80.24
N HIS A 212 20.73 59.65 -80.98
CA HIS A 212 19.38 59.30 -80.56
C HIS A 212 19.17 57.78 -80.45
N LEU A 213 19.71 56.99 -81.39
CA LEU A 213 19.68 55.53 -81.32
C LEU A 213 20.50 55.00 -80.14
N THR A 214 21.65 55.64 -79.86
CA THR A 214 22.49 55.30 -78.70
C THR A 214 21.75 55.63 -77.40
N ALA A 215 21.14 56.83 -77.31
CA ALA A 215 20.34 57.23 -76.16
C ALA A 215 19.10 56.32 -75.96
N MET A 216 18.42 55.94 -77.05
CA MET A 216 17.31 54.98 -77.00
C MET A 216 17.78 53.58 -76.60
N SER A 217 18.93 53.14 -77.09
CA SER A 217 19.53 51.86 -76.69
C SER A 217 19.93 51.87 -75.21
N GLU A 218 20.44 52.98 -74.71
CA GLU A 218 20.81 53.15 -73.30
C GLU A 218 19.57 53.24 -72.41
N GLN A 219 18.51 53.94 -72.84
CA GLN A 219 17.20 53.91 -72.19
C GLN A 219 16.59 52.51 -72.19
N LEU A 220 16.70 51.76 -73.29
CA LEU A 220 16.24 50.36 -73.34
C LEU A 220 17.04 49.50 -72.38
N LYS A 221 18.36 49.63 -72.31
CA LYS A 221 19.19 48.92 -71.32
C LYS A 221 18.77 49.24 -69.89
N LYS A 222 18.61 50.53 -69.58
CA LYS A 222 18.15 50.98 -68.25
C LYS A 222 16.76 50.44 -67.92
N LYS A 223 15.82 50.45 -68.88
CA LYS A 223 14.48 49.88 -68.70
C LYS A 223 14.52 48.35 -68.55
N ASN A 224 15.45 47.68 -69.20
CA ASN A 224 15.63 46.24 -69.07
C ASN A 224 16.23 45.88 -67.70
N GLU A 225 17.17 46.68 -67.21
CA GLU A 225 17.71 46.58 -65.85
C GLU A 225 16.62 46.85 -64.80
N GLU A 226 15.81 47.90 -64.98
CA GLU A 226 14.63 48.17 -64.13
C GLU A 226 13.64 46.99 -64.13
N ASN A 227 13.35 46.41 -65.29
CA ASN A 227 12.45 45.25 -65.40
C ASN A 227 13.04 43.99 -64.74
N ASN A 228 14.35 43.76 -64.87
CA ASN A 228 15.03 42.67 -64.18
C ASN A 228 15.00 42.87 -62.65
N ASN A 229 15.19 44.10 -62.17
CA ASN A 229 15.06 44.42 -60.74
C ASN A 229 13.63 44.18 -60.25
N LEU A 230 12.61 44.58 -61.02
CA LEU A 230 11.20 44.30 -60.70
C LEU A 230 10.89 42.80 -60.70
N LEU A 231 11.52 42.00 -61.58
CA LEU A 231 11.39 40.54 -61.56
C LEU A 231 12.02 39.93 -60.31
N ILE A 232 13.18 40.44 -59.87
CA ILE A 232 13.83 40.03 -58.63
C ILE A 232 12.94 40.39 -57.43
N GLU A 233 12.48 41.63 -57.34
CA GLU A 233 11.59 42.11 -56.26
C GLU A 233 10.28 41.30 -56.22
N ARG A 234 9.69 41.00 -57.38
CA ARG A 234 8.52 40.12 -57.47
C ARG A 234 8.83 38.71 -56.99
N SER A 235 10.01 38.16 -57.30
CA SER A 235 10.41 36.83 -56.83
C SER A 235 10.64 36.80 -55.31
N GLU A 236 11.20 37.86 -54.74
CA GLU A 236 11.40 38.01 -53.30
C GLU A 236 10.05 38.18 -52.58
N SER A 237 9.17 39.04 -53.11
CA SER A 237 7.80 39.18 -52.60
C SER A 237 7.02 37.87 -52.66
N HIS A 238 7.19 37.08 -53.71
CA HIS A 238 6.55 35.76 -53.80
C HIS A 238 7.08 34.81 -52.73
N LYS A 239 8.39 34.75 -52.49
CA LYS A 239 8.98 33.97 -51.39
C LYS A 239 8.48 34.43 -50.03
N HIS A 240 8.30 35.74 -49.82
CA HIS A 240 7.74 36.26 -48.57
C HIS A 240 6.27 35.86 -48.39
N LEU A 241 5.48 35.87 -49.46
CA LEU A 241 4.08 35.41 -49.42
C LEU A 241 3.98 33.90 -49.18
N GLU A 242 4.88 33.11 -49.77
CA GLU A 242 4.97 31.68 -49.56
C GLU A 242 5.36 31.36 -48.11
N ALA A 243 6.40 32.01 -47.58
CA ALA A 243 6.80 31.88 -46.17
C ALA A 243 5.69 32.33 -45.20
N ALA A 244 4.94 33.40 -45.54
CA ALA A 244 3.80 33.83 -44.75
C ALA A 244 2.64 32.82 -44.78
N ALA A 245 2.38 32.21 -45.94
CA ALA A 245 1.37 31.17 -46.08
C ALA A 245 1.75 29.89 -45.32
N GLU A 246 3.02 29.48 -45.36
CA GLU A 246 3.55 28.37 -44.57
C GLU A 246 3.46 28.66 -43.07
N SER A 247 3.84 29.87 -42.64
CA SER A 247 3.72 30.28 -41.23
C SER A 247 2.26 30.30 -40.76
N LEU A 248 1.32 30.66 -41.64
CA LEU A 248 -0.11 30.69 -41.32
C LEU A 248 -0.68 29.27 -41.26
N ALA A 249 -0.27 28.38 -42.18
CA ALA A 249 -0.62 26.97 -42.13
C ALA A 249 -0.11 26.28 -40.85
N PHE A 250 1.12 26.60 -40.44
CA PHE A 250 1.67 26.12 -39.17
C PHE A 250 0.87 26.62 -37.96
N ALA A 251 0.45 27.90 -37.96
CA ALA A 251 -0.38 28.45 -36.89
C ALA A 251 -1.79 27.84 -36.85
N GLU A 252 -2.39 27.54 -38.01
CA GLU A 252 -3.68 26.84 -38.08
C GLU A 252 -3.58 25.40 -37.59
N GLU A 253 -2.50 24.69 -37.91
CA GLU A 253 -2.25 23.34 -37.39
C GLU A 253 -2.09 23.35 -35.87
N GLU A 254 -1.34 24.32 -35.33
CA GLU A 254 -1.16 24.48 -33.89
C GLU A 254 -2.47 24.83 -33.17
N LEU A 255 -3.31 25.67 -33.79
CA LEU A 255 -4.63 26.02 -33.23
C LEU A 255 -5.55 24.79 -33.18
N ASN A 256 -5.56 23.96 -34.21
CA ASN A 256 -6.32 22.71 -34.20
C ASN A 256 -5.81 21.74 -33.12
N LYS A 257 -4.49 21.62 -32.94
CA LYS A 257 -3.91 20.82 -31.85
C LYS A 257 -4.37 21.31 -30.47
N LEU A 258 -4.35 22.63 -30.26
CA LEU A 258 -4.84 23.22 -29.01
C LEU A 258 -6.34 23.02 -28.80
N GLU A 259 -7.15 23.01 -29.86
CA GLU A 259 -8.58 22.66 -29.75
C GLU A 259 -8.79 21.18 -29.40
N ASP A 260 -8.00 20.28 -29.97
CA ASP A 260 -8.04 18.85 -29.65
C ASP A 260 -7.56 18.59 -28.22
N GLU A 261 -6.46 19.20 -27.78
CA GLU A 261 -5.97 19.15 -26.39
C GLU A 261 -7.02 19.69 -25.40
N LYS A 262 -7.68 20.80 -25.74
CA LYS A 262 -8.77 21.35 -24.94
C LYS A 262 -9.92 20.35 -24.81
N ASN A 263 -10.31 19.68 -25.90
CA ASN A 263 -11.39 18.68 -25.87
C ASN A 263 -10.97 17.45 -25.06
N ALA A 264 -9.74 16.97 -25.20
CA ALA A 264 -9.19 15.87 -24.40
C ALA A 264 -9.14 16.21 -22.90
N LEU A 265 -8.77 17.45 -22.55
CA LEU A 265 -8.79 17.93 -21.16
C LEU A 265 -10.22 18.03 -20.60
N LEU A 266 -11.20 18.38 -21.43
CA LEU A 266 -12.61 18.39 -21.03
C LEU A 266 -13.13 16.97 -20.80
N GLU A 267 -12.83 16.02 -21.69
CA GLU A 267 -13.16 14.59 -21.49
C GLU A 267 -12.49 14.03 -20.23
N TYR A 268 -11.22 14.35 -20.00
CA TYR A 268 -10.51 13.97 -18.78
C TYR A 268 -11.16 14.57 -17.52
N ALA A 269 -11.59 15.83 -17.57
CA ALA A 269 -12.28 16.47 -16.45
C ALA A 269 -13.66 15.84 -16.18
N GLU A 270 -14.39 15.45 -17.23
CA GLU A 270 -15.66 14.73 -17.12
C GLU A 270 -15.46 13.32 -16.55
N GLU A 271 -14.46 12.57 -17.04
CA GLU A 271 -14.11 11.25 -16.52
C GLU A 271 -13.64 11.33 -15.06
N PHE A 272 -12.84 12.32 -14.72
CA PHE A 272 -12.41 12.57 -13.35
C PHE A 272 -13.59 12.92 -12.45
N SER A 273 -14.54 13.74 -12.93
CA SER A 273 -15.77 14.04 -12.19
C SER A 273 -16.64 12.80 -11.99
N HIS A 274 -16.69 11.89 -12.97
CA HIS A 274 -17.37 10.60 -12.83
C HIS A 274 -16.70 9.73 -11.77
N LYS A 275 -15.36 9.59 -11.82
CA LYS A 275 -14.58 8.84 -10.82
C LYS A 275 -14.72 9.43 -9.43
N GLU A 276 -14.73 10.76 -9.30
CA GLU A 276 -14.96 11.44 -8.02
C GLU A 276 -16.35 11.12 -7.46
N LYS A 277 -17.37 11.04 -8.32
CA LYS A 277 -18.72 10.63 -7.94
C LYS A 277 -18.75 9.15 -7.51
N GLU A 278 -18.11 8.24 -8.23
CA GLU A 278 -17.97 6.83 -7.86
C GLU A 278 -17.26 6.67 -6.52
N PHE A 279 -16.12 7.35 -6.32
CA PHE A 279 -15.41 7.33 -5.05
C PHE A 279 -16.24 7.89 -3.90
N LYS A 280 -17.07 8.89 -4.17
CA LYS A 280 -18.00 9.42 -3.16
C LYS A 280 -19.07 8.40 -2.79
N GLU A 281 -19.64 7.70 -3.76
CA GLU A 281 -20.63 6.63 -3.53
C GLU A 281 -19.98 5.45 -2.77
N GLU A 282 -18.76 5.04 -3.14
CA GLU A 282 -17.99 4.02 -2.40
C GLU A 282 -17.65 4.47 -0.98
N TYR A 283 -17.24 5.73 -0.79
CA TYR A 283 -16.96 6.29 0.52
C TYR A 283 -18.23 6.30 1.40
N GLU A 284 -19.38 6.67 0.85
CA GLU A 284 -20.66 6.61 1.56
C GLU A 284 -21.04 5.16 1.93
N LYS A 285 -20.78 4.19 1.04
CA LYS A 285 -20.98 2.76 1.33
C LYS A 285 -20.06 2.27 2.45
N ILE A 286 -18.77 2.59 2.40
CA ILE A 286 -17.80 2.24 3.45
C ILE A 286 -18.18 2.91 4.77
N LEU A 287 -18.66 4.15 4.75
CA LEU A 287 -19.12 4.85 5.95
C LEU A 287 -20.32 4.12 6.58
N LYS A 288 -21.25 3.63 5.76
CA LYS A 288 -22.40 2.84 6.21
C LYS A 288 -21.97 1.49 6.81
N GLU A 289 -21.09 0.76 6.12
CA GLU A 289 -20.52 -0.50 6.62
C GLU A 289 -19.77 -0.29 7.94
N LYS A 290 -19.01 0.81 8.06
CA LYS A 290 -18.34 1.20 9.31
C LYS A 290 -19.34 1.44 10.43
N MET A 291 -20.44 2.15 10.17
CA MET A 291 -21.48 2.38 11.18
C MET A 291 -22.13 1.07 11.64
N GLU A 292 -22.40 0.14 10.71
CA GLU A 292 -22.94 -1.19 11.04
C GLU A 292 -21.94 -2.02 11.86
N LEU A 293 -20.64 -1.95 11.53
CA LEU A 293 -19.55 -2.56 12.30
C LEU A 293 -19.42 -1.95 13.70
N GLU A 294 -19.54 -0.63 13.85
CA GLU A 294 -19.52 0.05 15.15
C GLU A 294 -20.74 -0.36 16.00
N GLU A 295 -21.93 -0.48 15.41
CA GLU A 295 -23.12 -0.98 16.08
C GLU A 295 -22.94 -2.44 16.54
N ASN A 296 -22.41 -3.30 15.66
CA ASN A 296 -22.10 -4.69 15.97
C ASN A 296 -21.03 -4.80 17.07
N PHE A 297 -20.01 -3.94 17.04
CA PHE A 297 -18.99 -3.88 18.08
C PHE A 297 -19.58 -3.47 19.43
N LEU A 298 -20.53 -2.53 19.44
CA LEU A 298 -21.28 -2.17 20.65
C LEU A 298 -22.09 -3.36 21.20
N LYS A 299 -22.78 -4.10 20.32
CA LYS A 299 -23.52 -5.32 20.70
C LYS A 299 -22.59 -6.39 21.28
N VAL A 300 -21.46 -6.65 20.63
CA VAL A 300 -20.43 -7.60 21.13
C VAL A 300 -19.86 -7.14 22.46
N ARG A 301 -19.59 -5.85 22.64
CA ARG A 301 -19.11 -5.30 23.92
C ARG A 301 -20.14 -5.46 25.03
N GLN A 302 -21.43 -5.31 24.72
CA GLN A 302 -22.53 -5.53 25.66
C GLN A 302 -22.65 -7.01 26.04
N ILE A 303 -22.56 -7.92 25.06
CA ILE A 303 -22.54 -9.38 25.31
C ILE A 303 -21.33 -9.76 26.17
N LEU A 304 -20.14 -9.24 25.86
CA LEU A 304 -18.91 -9.49 26.62
C LEU A 304 -19.03 -8.99 28.07
N SER A 305 -19.66 -7.84 28.28
CA SER A 305 -19.96 -7.33 29.63
C SER A 305 -20.93 -8.24 30.38
N GLN A 306 -21.93 -8.80 29.71
CA GLN A 306 -22.86 -9.76 30.30
C GLN A 306 -22.15 -11.08 30.63
N GLU A 307 -21.31 -11.59 29.73
CA GLU A 307 -20.50 -12.78 29.96
C GLU A 307 -19.51 -12.59 31.10
N GLN A 308 -18.85 -11.43 31.22
CA GLN A 308 -17.95 -11.14 32.34
C GLN A 308 -18.70 -11.09 33.68
N SER A 309 -19.92 -10.55 33.70
CA SER A 309 -20.79 -10.60 34.88
C SER A 309 -21.19 -12.03 35.23
N MET A 310 -21.59 -12.84 34.25
CA MET A 310 -21.93 -14.25 34.48
C MET A 310 -20.71 -15.05 34.93
N LYS A 311 -19.54 -14.78 34.35
CA LYS A 311 -18.29 -15.43 34.73
C LYS A 311 -17.92 -15.11 36.18
N SER A 312 -18.07 -13.86 36.62
CA SER A 312 -17.88 -13.47 38.03
C SER A 312 -18.82 -14.26 38.94
N MET A 313 -20.10 -14.36 38.57
CA MET A 313 -21.07 -15.14 39.37
C MET A 313 -20.72 -16.63 39.44
N VAL A 314 -20.29 -17.22 38.32
CA VAL A 314 -19.87 -18.63 38.26
C VAL A 314 -18.58 -18.85 39.05
N GLU A 315 -17.64 -17.91 39.03
CA GLU A 315 -16.42 -17.95 39.83
C GLU A 315 -16.73 -17.87 41.34
N ASP A 316 -17.67 -17.01 41.74
CA ASP A 316 -18.16 -16.92 43.12
C ASP A 316 -18.84 -18.23 43.56
N GLU A 317 -19.69 -18.82 42.71
CA GLU A 317 -20.30 -20.13 42.97
C GLU A 317 -19.26 -21.26 43.05
N LEU A 318 -18.26 -21.26 42.17
CA LEU A 318 -17.15 -22.21 42.22
C LEU A 318 -16.33 -22.05 43.50
N GLU A 319 -16.17 -20.84 44.01
CA GLU A 319 -15.47 -20.61 45.28
C GLU A 319 -16.27 -21.11 46.49
N ILE A 320 -17.60 -20.95 46.46
CA ILE A 320 -18.50 -21.57 47.46
C ILE A 320 -18.37 -23.09 47.41
N VAL A 321 -18.44 -23.69 46.22
CA VAL A 321 -18.29 -25.14 46.03
C VAL A 321 -16.91 -25.63 46.47
N ARG A 322 -15.83 -24.86 46.25
CA ARG A 322 -14.48 -25.19 46.74
C ARG A 322 -14.40 -25.15 48.27
N ARG A 323 -15.03 -24.17 48.92
CA ARG A 323 -15.10 -24.10 50.38
C ARG A 323 -15.89 -25.27 50.96
N ASP A 324 -17.00 -25.64 50.34
CA ASP A 324 -17.83 -26.74 50.80
C ASP A 324 -17.16 -28.09 50.55
N LYS A 325 -16.46 -28.27 49.42
CA LYS A 325 -15.60 -29.43 49.19
C LYS A 325 -14.48 -29.53 50.23
N SER A 326 -13.82 -28.43 50.58
CA SER A 326 -12.77 -28.41 51.61
C SER A 326 -13.30 -28.77 53.00
N LYS A 327 -14.52 -28.32 53.35
CA LYS A 327 -15.20 -28.73 54.59
C LYS A 327 -15.54 -30.22 54.58
N ILE A 328 -16.11 -30.72 53.49
CA ILE A 328 -16.45 -32.14 53.33
C ILE A 328 -15.20 -33.02 53.38
N ASP A 329 -14.10 -32.62 52.73
CA ASP A 329 -12.82 -33.34 52.79
C ASP A 329 -12.22 -33.33 54.21
N GLY A 330 -12.43 -32.25 54.98
CA GLY A 330 -12.07 -32.16 56.39
C GLY A 330 -12.89 -33.10 57.28
N GLU A 331 -14.21 -33.13 57.07
CA GLU A 331 -15.15 -34.01 57.78
C GLU A 331 -14.97 -35.50 57.42
N ALA A 332 -14.62 -35.78 56.16
CA ALA A 332 -14.28 -37.12 55.71
C ALA A 332 -12.95 -37.62 56.30
N LYS A 333 -11.96 -36.73 56.45
CA LYS A 333 -10.68 -37.06 57.12
C LYS A 333 -10.88 -37.31 58.61
N SER A 334 -11.63 -36.47 59.32
CA SER A 334 -11.93 -36.69 60.74
C SER A 334 -12.74 -37.98 60.96
N SER A 335 -13.73 -38.26 60.11
CA SER A 335 -14.49 -39.51 60.14
C SER A 335 -13.64 -40.74 59.78
N SER A 336 -12.69 -40.60 58.86
CA SER A 336 -11.74 -41.67 58.51
C SER A 336 -10.75 -41.97 59.64
N GLU A 337 -10.26 -40.94 60.33
CA GLU A 337 -9.38 -41.09 61.49
C GLU A 337 -10.13 -41.71 62.68
N GLU A 338 -11.38 -41.32 62.89
CA GLU A 338 -12.26 -41.91 63.90
C GLU A 338 -12.58 -43.38 63.60
N ASN A 339 -12.85 -43.71 62.33
CA ASN A 339 -13.02 -45.10 61.89
C ASN A 339 -11.76 -45.94 62.01
N SER A 340 -10.57 -45.35 61.79
CA SER A 340 -9.30 -46.05 62.04
C SER A 340 -9.09 -46.33 63.52
N ARG A 341 -9.41 -45.38 64.40
CA ARG A 341 -9.35 -45.55 65.86
C ARG A 341 -10.36 -46.58 66.36
N LEU A 342 -11.58 -46.57 65.83
CA LEU A 342 -12.62 -47.55 66.16
C LEU A 342 -12.22 -48.94 65.66
N SER A 343 -11.67 -49.07 64.46
CA SER A 343 -11.18 -50.34 63.92
C SER A 343 -10.01 -50.90 64.75
N GLU A 344 -9.09 -50.05 65.20
CA GLU A 344 -8.01 -50.46 66.08
C GLU A 344 -8.52 -50.89 67.47
N LYS A 345 -9.54 -50.20 67.99
CA LYS A 345 -10.23 -50.56 69.23
C LYS A 345 -10.98 -51.88 69.11
N ILE A 346 -11.68 -52.12 67.99
CA ILE A 346 -12.35 -53.39 67.68
C ILE A 346 -11.32 -54.52 67.58
N ARG A 347 -10.16 -54.26 66.96
CA ARG A 347 -9.08 -55.25 66.88
C ARG A 347 -8.50 -55.59 68.25
N LYS A 348 -8.29 -54.60 69.12
CA LYS A 348 -7.84 -54.80 70.51
C LYS A 348 -8.88 -55.58 71.32
N LEU A 349 -10.14 -55.18 71.26
CA LEU A 349 -11.23 -55.89 71.94
C LEU A 349 -11.43 -57.31 71.41
N SER A 350 -11.23 -57.54 70.10
CA SER A 350 -11.32 -58.89 69.52
C SER A 350 -10.16 -59.79 69.98
N ALA A 351 -8.95 -59.23 70.11
CA ALA A 351 -7.80 -59.94 70.66
C ALA A 351 -8.01 -60.25 72.15
N GLU A 352 -8.55 -59.30 72.93
CA GLU A 352 -8.88 -59.49 74.35
C GLU A 352 -10.00 -60.52 74.55
N ILE A 353 -11.01 -60.55 73.67
CA ILE A 353 -12.07 -61.57 73.68
C ILE A 353 -11.49 -62.96 73.40
N GLU A 354 -10.54 -63.06 72.46
CA GLU A 354 -9.93 -64.34 72.14
C GLU A 354 -9.01 -64.83 73.26
N ASP A 355 -8.25 -63.93 73.89
CA ASP A 355 -7.47 -64.21 75.10
C ASP A 355 -8.40 -64.64 76.27
N ALA A 356 -9.54 -63.96 76.44
CA ALA A 356 -10.52 -64.32 77.46
C ALA A 356 -11.16 -65.69 77.17
N LYS A 357 -11.46 -66.04 75.92
CA LYS A 357 -11.92 -67.37 75.54
C LYS A 357 -10.85 -68.44 75.80
N GLN A 358 -9.59 -68.16 75.49
CA GLN A 358 -8.46 -69.04 75.78
C GLN A 358 -8.32 -69.26 77.30
N GLN A 359 -8.48 -68.20 78.09
CA GLN A 359 -8.49 -68.27 79.56
C GLN A 359 -9.68 -69.05 80.10
N ILE A 360 -10.88 -68.87 79.56
CA ILE A 360 -12.07 -69.64 79.91
C ILE A 360 -11.85 -71.12 79.58
N GLN A 361 -11.35 -71.45 78.39
CA GLN A 361 -11.02 -72.83 78.00
C GLN A 361 -10.00 -73.45 78.96
N ASN A 362 -8.95 -72.70 79.31
CA ASN A 362 -7.93 -73.14 80.27
C ASN A 362 -8.51 -73.34 81.67
N LEU A 363 -9.42 -72.47 82.12
CA LEU A 363 -10.12 -72.61 83.39
C LEU A 363 -11.10 -73.78 83.37
N THR A 364 -11.78 -74.05 82.25
CA THR A 364 -12.66 -75.21 82.09
C THR A 364 -11.86 -76.51 82.16
N ASN A 365 -10.74 -76.61 81.44
CA ASN A 365 -9.82 -77.76 81.52
C ASN A 365 -9.27 -77.93 82.95
N LYS A 366 -9.00 -76.83 83.65
CA LYS A 366 -8.55 -76.83 85.05
C LYS A 366 -9.67 -77.23 86.01
N ASN A 367 -10.92 -76.87 85.71
CA ASN A 367 -12.07 -77.24 86.52
C ASN A 367 -12.42 -78.73 86.34
N GLU A 368 -12.29 -79.26 85.12
CA GLU A 368 -12.39 -80.71 84.85
C GLU A 368 -11.28 -81.49 85.56
N SER A 369 -10.05 -80.96 85.57
CA SER A 369 -8.93 -81.49 86.35
C SER A 369 -9.19 -81.42 87.87
N LEU A 370 -9.79 -80.34 88.36
CA LEU A 370 -10.17 -80.19 89.77
C LEU A 370 -11.36 -81.08 90.15
N GLN A 371 -12.27 -81.37 89.24
CA GLN A 371 -13.39 -82.29 89.44
C GLN A 371 -12.91 -83.75 89.47
N ALA A 372 -11.92 -84.10 88.65
CA ALA A 372 -11.18 -85.35 88.75
C ALA A 372 -10.42 -85.44 90.10
N ASN A 373 -9.71 -84.38 90.50
CA ASN A 373 -9.03 -84.33 91.80
C ASN A 373 -9.99 -84.36 92.99
N SER A 374 -11.19 -83.79 92.89
CA SER A 374 -12.24 -83.85 93.92
C SER A 374 -12.75 -85.28 94.10
N SER A 375 -12.87 -86.06 93.01
CA SER A 375 -13.18 -87.49 93.08
C SER A 375 -12.07 -88.30 93.75
N THR A 376 -10.80 -87.94 93.51
CA THR A 376 -9.64 -88.54 94.18
C THR A 376 -9.59 -88.14 95.66
N LEU A 377 -9.85 -86.87 95.98
CA LEU A 377 -9.87 -86.34 97.35
C LEU A 377 -11.02 -86.93 98.17
N SER A 378 -12.15 -87.28 97.57
CA SER A 378 -13.26 -87.96 98.25
C SER A 378 -12.89 -89.41 98.64
N ASN A 379 -12.05 -90.08 97.85
CA ASN A 379 -11.47 -91.38 98.21
C ASN A 379 -10.38 -91.22 99.27
N THR A 380 -9.55 -90.17 99.21
CA THR A 380 -8.56 -89.86 100.24
C THR A 380 -9.22 -89.40 101.55
N LEU A 381 -10.36 -88.72 101.51
CA LEU A 381 -11.10 -88.28 102.71
C LEU A 381 -11.64 -89.49 103.50
N ARG A 382 -11.99 -90.57 102.79
CA ARG A 382 -12.42 -91.86 103.38
C ARG A 382 -11.26 -92.61 104.02
N GLU A 383 -10.06 -92.52 103.45
CA GLU A 383 -8.82 -93.06 104.02
C GLU A 383 -8.35 -92.22 105.22
N THR A 384 -8.45 -90.89 105.15
CA THR A 384 -8.13 -90.00 106.30
C THR A 384 -9.16 -90.08 107.42
N GLN A 385 -10.40 -90.52 107.17
CA GLN A 385 -11.38 -90.78 108.22
C GLN A 385 -11.03 -92.05 109.03
N ALA A 386 -10.41 -93.05 108.39
CA ALA A 386 -9.84 -94.21 109.08
C ALA A 386 -8.54 -93.87 109.83
N GLU A 387 -7.74 -92.92 109.31
CA GLU A 387 -6.57 -92.36 110.00
C GLU A 387 -6.96 -91.42 111.14
N LEU A 388 -8.11 -90.74 111.07
CA LEU A 388 -8.64 -89.90 112.14
C LEU A 388 -9.06 -90.74 113.36
N ASP A 389 -9.67 -91.91 113.14
CA ASP A 389 -9.98 -92.87 114.21
C ASP A 389 -8.70 -93.45 114.85
N ALA A 390 -7.63 -93.66 114.07
CA ALA A 390 -6.31 -94.04 114.58
C ALA A 390 -5.57 -92.87 115.28
N LEU A 391 -5.78 -91.63 114.84
CA LEU A 391 -5.23 -90.41 115.45
C LEU A 391 -5.97 -90.03 116.74
N GLN A 392 -7.22 -90.45 116.92
CA GLN A 392 -7.99 -90.28 118.15
C GLN A 392 -7.48 -91.22 119.26
N GLU A 393 -6.89 -92.35 118.89
CA GLU A 393 -6.13 -93.24 119.78
C GLU A 393 -4.75 -92.66 120.12
N ASN A 394 -4.07 -92.02 119.14
CA ASN A 394 -2.84 -91.25 119.38
C ASN A 394 -3.05 -89.97 120.18
N TYR A 395 -4.20 -89.31 120.08
CA TYR A 395 -4.56 -88.10 120.85
C TYR A 395 -4.67 -88.41 122.36
N ASN A 396 -5.13 -89.61 122.73
CA ASN A 396 -5.13 -90.07 124.12
C ASN A 396 -3.72 -90.42 124.64
N SER A 397 -2.77 -90.75 123.75
CA SER A 397 -1.35 -90.90 124.08
C SER A 397 -0.63 -89.53 124.19
N LEU A 398 -0.97 -88.58 123.31
CA LEU A 398 -0.49 -87.20 123.32
C LEU A 398 -1.07 -86.37 124.47
N LEU A 399 -2.22 -86.75 125.03
CA LEU A 399 -2.74 -86.17 126.28
C LEU A 399 -1.88 -86.57 127.50
N ARG A 400 -1.19 -87.72 127.44
CA ARG A 400 -0.18 -88.14 128.43
C ARG A 400 1.17 -87.45 128.18
N GLU A 401 1.57 -87.24 126.93
CA GLU A 401 2.76 -86.44 126.61
C GLU A 401 2.59 -84.94 126.89
N ARG A 402 1.38 -84.39 126.77
CA ARG A 402 1.07 -83.00 127.17
C ARG A 402 1.26 -82.79 128.67
N ASN A 403 0.98 -83.80 129.51
CA ASN A 403 1.22 -83.73 130.95
C ASN A 403 2.72 -83.86 131.28
N ASN A 404 3.49 -84.65 130.52
CA ASN A 404 4.95 -84.71 130.65
C ASN A 404 5.65 -83.44 130.10
N LEU A 405 5.08 -82.79 129.09
CA LEU A 405 5.56 -81.50 128.55
C LEU A 405 5.17 -80.31 129.44
N LYS A 406 4.16 -80.46 130.31
CA LYS A 406 3.84 -79.47 131.34
C LYS A 406 4.90 -79.45 132.45
N GLU A 407 5.45 -80.60 132.81
CA GLU A 407 6.59 -80.71 133.74
C GLU A 407 7.92 -80.26 133.09
N SER A 408 8.07 -80.42 131.76
CA SER A 408 9.21 -79.86 131.01
C SER A 408 9.11 -78.35 130.76
N LEU A 409 7.89 -77.78 130.77
CA LEU A 409 7.66 -76.33 130.66
C LEU A 409 8.04 -75.63 131.97
N GLU A 410 7.76 -76.25 133.12
CA GLU A 410 8.16 -75.77 134.46
C GLU A 410 9.68 -75.82 134.69
N ALA A 411 10.39 -76.74 134.02
CA ALA A 411 11.86 -76.75 133.95
C ALA A 411 12.43 -75.61 133.06
N SER A 412 11.74 -75.23 131.98
CA SER A 412 12.16 -74.10 131.11
C SER A 412 11.81 -72.71 131.68
N GLU A 413 10.76 -72.62 132.52
CA GLU A 413 10.39 -71.41 133.26
C GLU A 413 11.37 -71.08 134.39
N SER A 414 12.18 -72.06 134.82
CA SER A 414 13.24 -71.88 135.80
C SER A 414 14.51 -71.25 135.22
N SER A 415 14.83 -71.50 133.94
CA SER A 415 15.93 -70.80 133.22
C SER A 415 15.56 -69.41 132.70
N ILE A 416 14.28 -69.08 132.51
CA ILE A 416 13.86 -67.71 132.14
C ILE A 416 13.75 -66.78 133.37
N LYS A 417 13.61 -67.35 134.59
CA LYS A 417 13.72 -66.58 135.84
C LYS A 417 15.14 -66.05 136.11
N GLU A 418 16.19 -66.65 135.53
CA GLU A 418 17.56 -66.08 135.56
C GLU A 418 17.74 -64.90 134.58
N LEU A 419 17.03 -64.86 133.46
CA LEU A 419 17.02 -63.71 132.53
C LEU A 419 16.18 -62.52 133.02
N LYS A 420 15.27 -62.72 133.98
CA LYS A 420 14.52 -61.62 134.64
C LYS A 420 15.28 -60.92 135.76
N ILE A 421 16.35 -61.52 136.32
CA ILE A 421 17.24 -60.87 137.30
C ILE A 421 18.31 -60.01 136.58
N SER A 422 18.68 -60.36 135.34
CA SER A 422 19.60 -59.57 134.49
C SER A 422 18.97 -58.32 133.87
N LYS A 423 17.64 -58.24 133.76
CA LYS A 423 16.92 -57.06 133.25
C LYS A 423 16.70 -55.97 134.32
N LYS A 424 16.59 -56.37 135.59
CA LYS A 424 16.35 -55.43 136.71
C LYS A 424 17.63 -54.71 137.19
N LYS A 425 18.82 -55.29 136.97
CA LYS A 425 20.12 -54.64 137.23
C LYS A 425 20.56 -53.63 136.16
N SER A 426 19.95 -53.64 134.96
CA SER A 426 20.20 -52.62 133.92
C SER A 426 19.29 -51.39 134.05
N GLU A 427 18.19 -51.50 134.80
CA GLU A 427 17.25 -50.38 135.05
C GLU A 427 17.74 -49.47 136.20
N GLU A 428 18.45 -49.99 137.21
CA GLU A 428 19.02 -49.17 138.30
C GLU A 428 20.30 -48.40 137.88
N LYS A 429 20.99 -48.82 136.80
CA LYS A 429 22.16 -48.11 136.23
C LYS A 429 21.77 -47.04 135.20
N ALA A 430 20.51 -46.99 134.78
CA ALA A 430 19.97 -45.96 133.88
C ALA A 430 19.58 -44.69 134.64
N GLN A 431 19.13 -44.79 135.89
CA GLN A 431 18.79 -43.63 136.73
C GLN A 431 20.03 -42.83 137.21
N GLU A 432 21.18 -43.47 137.44
CA GLU A 432 22.43 -42.75 137.79
C GLU A 432 23.07 -42.00 136.60
N LEU A 433 22.81 -42.44 135.36
CA LEU A 433 23.29 -41.76 134.14
C LEU A 433 22.41 -40.56 133.75
N GLU A 434 21.14 -40.56 134.13
CA GLU A 434 20.19 -39.49 133.81
C GLU A 434 20.48 -38.20 134.61
N GLU A 435 20.92 -38.32 135.87
CA GLU A 435 21.35 -37.15 136.68
C GLU A 435 22.70 -36.56 136.21
N SER A 436 23.59 -37.38 135.63
CA SER A 436 24.85 -36.91 135.02
C SER A 436 24.64 -36.17 133.69
N LEU A 437 23.60 -36.55 132.94
CA LEU A 437 23.25 -35.97 131.63
C LEU A 437 22.63 -34.57 131.74
N ILE A 438 21.83 -34.32 132.79
CA ILE A 438 21.24 -33.00 133.08
C ILE A 438 22.32 -31.94 133.41
N TYR A 439 23.45 -32.34 134.01
CA TYR A 439 24.56 -31.44 134.28
C TYR A 439 25.34 -31.06 133.00
N LYS A 440 25.53 -32.01 132.07
CA LYS A 440 26.23 -31.77 130.79
C LYS A 440 25.39 -31.04 129.75
N GLU A 441 24.06 -31.19 129.76
CA GLU A 441 23.16 -30.44 128.87
C GLU A 441 23.10 -28.93 129.17
N ARG A 442 23.44 -28.51 130.40
CA ARG A 442 23.50 -27.08 130.78
C ARG A 442 24.77 -26.39 130.24
N GLU A 443 25.89 -27.10 130.11
CA GLU A 443 27.13 -26.59 129.45
C GLU A 443 26.97 -26.48 127.93
N PHE A 444 26.30 -27.44 127.28
CA PHE A 444 26.13 -27.43 125.82
C PHE A 444 25.15 -26.36 125.30
N ARG A 445 24.20 -25.89 126.12
CA ARG A 445 23.31 -24.77 125.75
C ARG A 445 24.03 -23.43 125.68
N GLN A 446 24.91 -23.13 126.64
CA GLN A 446 25.67 -21.87 126.65
C GLN A 446 26.67 -21.75 125.47
N MET A 447 27.18 -22.88 124.97
CA MET A 447 28.06 -22.90 123.80
C MET A 447 27.31 -22.82 122.45
N ARG A 448 26.02 -23.22 122.41
CA ARG A 448 25.20 -23.19 121.19
C ARG A 448 24.64 -21.78 120.91
N ASP A 449 24.27 -21.04 121.95
CA ASP A 449 23.70 -19.69 121.80
C ASP A 449 24.75 -18.64 121.38
N SER A 450 26.02 -18.88 121.72
CA SER A 450 27.15 -18.04 121.31
C SER A 450 27.63 -18.31 119.87
N LEU A 451 27.36 -19.50 119.30
CA LEU A 451 27.72 -19.84 117.92
C LEU A 451 26.64 -19.43 116.90
N ASN A 452 25.37 -19.42 117.30
CA ASN A 452 24.26 -19.08 116.41
C ASN A 452 24.16 -17.58 116.12
N THR A 453 24.51 -16.72 117.08
CA THR A 453 24.51 -15.27 116.92
C THR A 453 25.58 -14.78 115.93
N SER A 454 26.72 -15.47 115.81
CA SER A 454 27.76 -15.14 114.81
C SER A 454 27.40 -15.57 113.39
N LYS A 455 26.59 -16.62 113.19
CA LYS A 455 26.24 -17.13 111.86
C LYS A 455 25.06 -16.41 111.23
N GLU A 456 24.16 -15.84 112.03
CA GLU A 456 23.00 -15.10 111.53
C GLU A 456 23.37 -13.76 110.87
N ASP A 457 24.42 -13.09 111.34
CA ASP A 457 24.84 -11.79 110.79
C ASP A 457 25.54 -11.94 109.42
N ASP A 458 26.36 -12.97 109.21
CA ASP A 458 27.00 -13.27 107.91
C ASP A 458 25.98 -13.72 106.84
N LEU A 459 24.93 -14.44 107.25
CA LEU A 459 23.84 -14.86 106.37
C LEU A 459 22.97 -13.67 105.93
N ARG A 460 22.71 -12.72 106.83
CA ARG A 460 21.94 -11.49 106.50
C ARG A 460 22.68 -10.59 105.52
N GLN A 461 24.01 -10.58 105.53
CA GLN A 461 24.81 -9.80 104.57
C GLN A 461 24.82 -10.46 103.17
N SER A 462 24.90 -11.79 103.11
CA SER A 462 24.87 -12.55 101.84
C SER A 462 23.51 -12.47 101.14
N VAL A 463 22.41 -12.50 101.89
CA VAL A 463 21.05 -12.37 101.32
C VAL A 463 20.82 -11.00 100.68
N ARG A 464 21.35 -9.91 101.25
CA ARG A 464 21.24 -8.58 100.63
C ARG A 464 22.00 -8.44 99.31
N GLN A 465 23.12 -9.15 99.15
CA GLN A 465 23.85 -9.18 97.88
C GLN A 465 23.11 -9.99 96.81
N ILE A 466 22.46 -11.09 97.19
CA ILE A 466 21.65 -11.90 96.28
C ILE A 466 20.43 -11.10 95.78
N ASP A 467 19.75 -10.37 96.66
CA ASP A 467 18.62 -9.50 96.27
C ASP A 467 19.03 -8.37 95.32
N GLY A 468 20.24 -7.82 95.50
CA GLY A 468 20.81 -6.83 94.59
C GLY A 468 21.04 -7.40 93.19
N LEU A 469 21.68 -8.57 93.11
CA LEU A 469 21.97 -9.25 91.84
C LEU A 469 20.71 -9.75 91.14
N GLN A 470 19.68 -10.19 91.86
CA GLN A 470 18.39 -10.58 91.26
C GLN A 470 17.66 -9.39 90.63
N LYS A 471 17.69 -8.21 91.26
CA LYS A 471 17.09 -7.00 90.68
C LYS A 471 17.84 -6.54 89.43
N GLU A 472 19.17 -6.64 89.41
CA GLU A 472 19.97 -6.33 88.23
C GLU A 472 19.74 -7.33 87.09
N LEU A 473 19.65 -8.63 87.40
CA LEU A 473 19.33 -9.68 86.43
C LEU A 473 17.93 -9.47 85.83
N GLN A 474 16.94 -9.13 86.65
CA GLN A 474 15.57 -8.89 86.21
C GLN A 474 15.47 -7.60 85.36
N LYS A 475 16.24 -6.57 85.70
CA LYS A 475 16.35 -5.35 84.89
C LYS A 475 17.01 -5.64 83.53
N ALA A 476 18.12 -6.38 83.51
CA ALA A 476 18.81 -6.76 82.28
C ALA A 476 17.92 -7.64 81.37
N TRP A 477 17.12 -8.54 81.95
CA TRP A 477 16.17 -9.36 81.20
C TRP A 477 15.02 -8.55 80.60
N GLY A 478 14.53 -7.54 81.33
CA GLY A 478 13.55 -6.58 80.80
C GLY A 478 14.11 -5.75 79.64
N GLU A 479 15.34 -5.24 79.78
CA GLU A 479 16.03 -4.49 78.73
C GLU A 479 16.30 -5.37 77.49
N GLN A 480 16.63 -6.66 77.68
CA GLN A 480 16.82 -7.61 76.59
C GLN A 480 15.49 -7.93 75.86
N GLN A 481 14.37 -8.08 76.58
CA GLN A 481 13.07 -8.25 75.94
C GLN A 481 12.62 -7.01 75.16
N GLU A 482 12.89 -5.81 75.67
CA GLU A 482 12.61 -4.58 74.94
C GLU A 482 13.51 -4.44 73.70
N ALA A 483 14.79 -4.78 73.81
CA ALA A 483 15.69 -4.80 72.65
C ALA A 483 15.21 -5.78 71.59
N LEU A 484 14.81 -6.99 71.97
CA LEU A 484 14.26 -8.00 71.05
C LEU A 484 12.97 -7.52 70.36
N LYS A 485 12.08 -6.84 71.09
CA LYS A 485 10.86 -6.25 70.50
C LYS A 485 11.19 -5.14 69.51
N ARG A 486 12.20 -4.31 69.79
CA ARG A 486 12.66 -3.27 68.86
C ARG A 486 13.31 -3.88 67.62
N GLU A 487 14.11 -4.93 67.78
CA GLU A 487 14.71 -5.66 66.65
C GLU A 487 13.65 -6.32 65.76
N LEU A 488 12.60 -6.92 66.35
CA LEU A 488 11.48 -7.48 65.58
C LEU A 488 10.70 -6.39 64.82
N ALA A 489 10.44 -5.24 65.46
CA ALA A 489 9.78 -4.12 64.78
C ALA A 489 10.63 -3.56 63.62
N ILE A 490 11.95 -3.46 63.80
CA ILE A 490 12.87 -3.06 62.73
C ILE A 490 12.92 -4.12 61.63
N ALA A 491 12.87 -5.41 61.96
CA ALA A 491 12.84 -6.49 60.96
C ALA A 491 11.54 -6.48 60.14
N GLU A 492 10.39 -6.20 60.77
CA GLU A 492 9.11 -5.99 60.08
C GLU A 492 9.16 -4.76 59.16
N GLU A 493 9.73 -3.65 59.63
CA GLU A 493 9.89 -2.42 58.81
C GLU A 493 10.85 -2.65 57.63
N ILE A 494 11.95 -3.39 57.83
CA ILE A 494 12.86 -3.80 56.74
C ILE A 494 12.14 -4.71 55.75
N SER A 495 11.33 -5.66 56.21
CA SER A 495 10.55 -6.54 55.33
C SER A 495 9.52 -5.76 54.51
N GLU A 496 8.86 -4.78 55.12
CA GLU A 496 7.88 -3.92 54.43
C GLU A 496 8.56 -3.00 53.42
N LEU A 497 9.73 -2.43 53.77
CA LEU A 497 10.54 -1.65 52.84
C LEU A 497 11.09 -2.50 51.70
N GLN A 498 11.49 -3.75 51.94
CA GLN A 498 11.91 -4.69 50.90
C GLN A 498 10.76 -5.04 49.95
N SER A 499 9.54 -5.24 50.47
CA SER A 499 8.34 -5.43 49.65
C SER A 499 8.07 -4.19 48.79
N LYS A 500 8.08 -2.99 49.37
CA LYS A 500 7.88 -1.73 48.64
C LYS A 500 8.97 -1.48 47.59
N LEU A 501 10.21 -1.90 47.87
CA LEU A 501 11.32 -1.78 46.94
C LEU A 501 11.15 -2.74 45.76
N SER A 502 10.71 -3.98 46.01
CA SER A 502 10.33 -4.95 44.97
C SER A 502 9.19 -4.43 44.09
N ASP A 503 8.13 -3.88 44.68
CA ASP A 503 7.00 -3.30 43.93
C ASP A 503 7.45 -2.13 43.04
N LYS A 504 8.37 -1.30 43.54
CA LYS A 504 8.94 -0.18 42.79
C LYS A 504 9.91 -0.63 41.69
N GLU A 505 10.66 -1.70 41.91
CA GLU A 505 11.50 -2.32 40.87
C GLU A 505 10.64 -2.88 39.73
N GLU A 506 9.51 -3.51 40.05
CA GLU A 506 8.55 -4.00 39.04
C GLU A 506 7.89 -2.84 38.27
N GLU A 507 7.55 -1.74 38.95
CA GLU A 507 7.03 -0.51 38.31
C GLU A 507 8.08 0.14 37.40
N ILE A 508 9.35 0.21 37.81
CA ILE A 508 10.46 0.69 36.98
C ILE A 508 10.65 -0.19 35.74
N GLU A 509 10.55 -1.52 35.91
CA GLU A 509 10.70 -2.45 34.80
C GLU A 509 9.52 -2.37 33.81
N LYS A 510 8.31 -2.12 34.32
CA LYS A 510 7.13 -1.82 33.49
C LYS A 510 7.31 -0.51 32.71
N ILE A 511 7.77 0.56 33.38
CA ILE A 511 8.04 1.85 32.73
C ILE A 511 9.16 1.73 31.68
N LYS A 512 10.20 0.91 31.92
CA LYS A 512 11.24 0.64 30.92
C LYS A 512 10.69 -0.08 29.69
N LYS A 513 9.82 -1.08 29.88
CA LYS A 513 9.16 -1.77 28.76
C LYS A 513 8.25 -0.84 27.97
N GLU A 514 7.49 0.02 28.65
CA GLU A 514 6.66 1.06 28.01
C GLU A 514 7.50 2.10 27.27
N ALA A 515 8.62 2.55 27.84
CA ALA A 515 9.54 3.47 27.17
C ALA A 515 10.24 2.85 25.95
N GLN A 516 10.58 1.55 25.99
CA GLN A 516 11.08 0.81 24.84
C GLN A 516 10.00 0.64 23.76
N ALA A 517 8.76 0.34 24.15
CA ALA A 517 7.64 0.23 23.23
C ALA A 517 7.37 1.58 22.53
N LEU A 518 7.31 2.68 23.27
CA LEU A 518 7.15 4.04 22.72
C LEU A 518 8.34 4.44 21.82
N LYS A 519 9.56 4.02 22.14
CA LYS A 519 10.73 4.27 21.28
C LYS A 519 10.64 3.48 19.98
N LYS A 520 10.14 2.25 20.03
CA LYS A 520 9.89 1.40 18.86
C LYS A 520 8.77 2.00 17.99
N GLU A 521 7.65 2.37 18.59
CA GLU A 521 6.52 3.03 17.93
C GLU A 521 6.92 4.36 17.28
N LYS A 522 7.71 5.20 17.98
CA LYS A 522 8.24 6.44 17.41
C LYS A 522 9.14 6.18 16.20
N ASN A 523 9.93 5.10 16.22
CA ASN A 523 10.78 4.73 15.10
C ASN A 523 9.96 4.17 13.92
N GLU A 524 8.93 3.38 14.21
CA GLU A 524 7.97 2.89 13.21
C GLU A 524 7.21 4.07 12.57
N ASN A 525 6.71 5.02 13.35
CA ASN A 525 6.07 6.23 12.84
C ASN A 525 7.01 7.11 12.02
N ARG A 526 8.29 7.19 12.38
CA ARG A 526 9.32 7.86 11.56
C ARG A 526 9.52 7.14 10.22
N ILE A 527 9.58 5.80 10.23
CA ILE A 527 9.69 5.01 9.00
C ILE A 527 8.44 5.19 8.13
N VAL A 528 7.24 5.19 8.72
CA VAL A 528 5.99 5.42 8.00
C VAL A 528 5.95 6.82 7.38
N THR A 529 6.34 7.86 8.11
CA THR A 529 6.39 9.24 7.57
C THR A 529 7.46 9.42 6.50
N GLU A 530 8.60 8.76 6.64
CA GLU A 530 9.64 8.73 5.59
C GLU A 530 9.15 7.98 4.34
N ASN A 531 8.44 6.86 4.52
CA ASN A 531 7.86 6.08 3.42
C ASN A 531 6.75 6.84 2.71
N THR A 532 5.85 7.50 3.43
CA THR A 532 4.78 8.31 2.80
C THR A 532 5.34 9.52 2.08
N HIS A 533 6.39 10.17 2.61
CA HIS A 533 7.09 11.22 1.89
C HIS A 533 7.74 10.69 0.61
N GLN A 534 8.37 9.52 0.67
CA GLN A 534 8.95 8.86 -0.50
C GLN A 534 7.91 8.41 -1.52
N GLU A 535 6.73 7.97 -1.11
CA GLU A 535 5.61 7.66 -2.01
C GLU A 535 5.04 8.90 -2.66
N LEU A 536 4.90 10.01 -1.94
CA LEU A 536 4.46 11.28 -2.52
C LEU A 536 5.44 11.79 -3.59
N VAL A 537 6.76 11.65 -3.35
CA VAL A 537 7.78 11.97 -4.34
C VAL A 537 7.73 11.00 -5.52
N ARG A 538 7.48 9.70 -5.27
CA ARG A 538 7.31 8.70 -6.34
C ARG A 538 6.10 9.01 -7.20
N MET A 539 4.96 9.33 -6.59
CA MET A 539 3.73 9.69 -7.32
C MET A 539 3.88 11.02 -8.08
N ALA A 540 4.63 11.98 -7.56
CA ALA A 540 4.95 13.20 -8.31
C ALA A 540 5.81 12.91 -9.54
N HIS A 541 6.75 11.97 -9.44
CA HIS A 541 7.57 11.56 -10.56
C HIS A 541 6.83 10.67 -11.56
N GLU A 542 6.05 9.70 -11.09
CA GLU A 542 5.13 8.90 -11.92
C GLU A 542 4.15 9.82 -12.66
N LYS A 543 3.69 10.91 -12.03
CA LYS A 543 2.89 11.93 -12.71
C LYS A 543 3.67 12.61 -13.84
N GLU A 544 4.91 13.03 -13.62
CA GLU A 544 5.76 13.62 -14.68
C GLU A 544 6.08 12.62 -15.80
N GLU A 545 6.34 11.35 -15.48
CA GLU A 545 6.54 10.28 -16.45
C GLU A 545 5.27 10.00 -17.25
N LEU A 546 4.11 9.95 -16.58
CA LEU A 546 2.81 9.80 -17.22
C LEU A 546 2.47 11.02 -18.08
N GLU A 547 2.83 12.24 -17.69
CA GLU A 547 2.68 13.44 -18.54
C GLU A 547 3.61 13.37 -19.77
N ALA A 548 4.84 12.89 -19.62
CA ALA A 548 5.77 12.69 -20.73
C ALA A 548 5.36 11.52 -21.65
N GLU A 549 4.78 10.47 -21.09
CA GLU A 549 4.27 9.32 -21.83
C GLU A 549 2.94 9.64 -22.49
N LEU A 550 2.08 10.44 -21.85
CA LEU A 550 0.91 11.08 -22.46
C LEU A 550 1.37 11.87 -23.68
N HIS A 551 2.43 12.67 -23.57
CA HIS A 551 2.96 13.41 -24.72
C HIS A 551 3.50 12.51 -25.85
N ARG A 552 4.17 11.40 -25.52
CA ARG A 552 4.59 10.40 -26.54
C ARG A 552 3.41 9.66 -27.15
N VAL A 553 2.38 9.38 -26.35
CA VAL A 553 1.14 8.75 -26.79
C VAL A 553 0.35 9.72 -27.64
N GLU A 554 0.33 11.02 -27.36
CA GLU A 554 -0.26 12.07 -28.20
C GLU A 554 0.43 12.11 -29.57
N ILE A 555 1.78 12.04 -29.61
CA ILE A 555 2.53 11.96 -30.87
C ILE A 555 2.20 10.66 -31.64
N LYS A 556 2.12 9.52 -30.96
CA LYS A 556 1.72 8.24 -31.57
C LYS A 556 0.25 8.25 -32.02
N LEU A 557 -0.65 8.83 -31.23
CA LEU A 557 -2.07 8.98 -31.49
C LEU A 557 -2.28 9.90 -32.70
N SER A 558 -1.49 10.96 -32.86
CA SER A 558 -1.48 11.78 -34.08
C SER A 558 -1.08 10.98 -35.31
N SER A 559 -0.08 10.09 -35.18
CA SER A 559 0.34 9.19 -36.26
C SER A 559 -0.68 8.08 -36.56
N GLU A 560 -1.36 7.56 -35.54
CA GLU A 560 -2.41 6.54 -35.65
C GLU A 560 -3.74 7.13 -36.09
N GLN A 561 -4.08 8.38 -35.76
CA GLN A 561 -5.29 9.07 -36.24
C GLN A 561 -5.23 9.32 -37.74
N CYS A 562 -4.02 9.51 -38.30
CA CYS A 562 -3.81 9.53 -39.74
C CYS A 562 -4.14 8.17 -40.39
N SER A 563 -3.90 7.07 -39.67
CA SER A 563 -4.27 5.70 -40.06
C SER A 563 -5.77 5.39 -39.77
N HIS A 564 -6.30 5.92 -38.67
CA HIS A 564 -7.69 5.74 -38.23
C HIS A 564 -8.65 6.46 -39.16
N LYS A 565 -8.27 7.57 -39.79
CA LYS A 565 -9.10 8.25 -40.79
C LYS A 565 -9.38 7.38 -42.03
N LEU A 566 -8.50 6.43 -42.35
CA LEU A 566 -8.74 5.40 -43.37
C LEU A 566 -9.63 4.26 -42.85
N SER A 567 -9.62 3.99 -41.55
CA SER A 567 -10.45 2.94 -40.91
C SER A 567 -11.82 3.45 -40.43
N GLN A 568 -12.00 4.77 -40.27
CA GLN A 568 -13.26 5.41 -39.88
C GLN A 568 -14.33 5.30 -40.97
N ASP A 569 -13.90 5.32 -42.24
CA ASP A 569 -14.77 5.05 -43.39
C ASP A 569 -15.23 3.58 -43.42
N GLU A 570 -14.49 2.65 -42.81
CA GLU A 570 -14.88 1.25 -42.63
C GLU A 570 -15.73 1.04 -41.37
N ALA A 571 -15.46 1.78 -40.29
CA ALA A 571 -16.19 1.71 -39.02
C ALA A 571 -17.62 2.29 -39.09
N ALA A 572 -17.87 3.28 -39.96
CA ALA A 572 -19.21 3.78 -40.23
C ALA A 572 -20.16 2.68 -40.75
N ASN A 573 -19.64 1.69 -41.49
CA ASN A 573 -20.38 0.51 -41.94
C ASN A 573 -20.61 -0.52 -40.81
N PHE A 574 -19.70 -0.60 -39.82
CA PHE A 574 -19.88 -1.47 -38.65
C PHE A 574 -20.83 -0.89 -37.62
N LYS A 575 -20.88 0.45 -37.48
CA LYS A 575 -21.82 1.14 -36.57
C LYS A 575 -23.28 0.87 -36.95
N ALA A 576 -23.59 0.84 -38.24
CA ALA A 576 -24.92 0.46 -38.73
C ALA A 576 -25.31 -1.00 -38.39
N LYS A 577 -24.33 -1.93 -38.34
CA LYS A 577 -24.56 -3.32 -37.89
C LYS A 577 -24.66 -3.45 -36.37
N LEU A 578 -23.97 -2.59 -35.62
CA LEU A 578 -24.00 -2.56 -34.15
C LEU A 578 -25.34 -2.04 -33.61
N GLU A 579 -25.96 -1.08 -34.29
CA GLU A 579 -27.30 -0.61 -33.95
C GLU A 579 -28.38 -1.68 -34.19
N GLU A 580 -28.21 -2.55 -35.19
CA GLU A 580 -29.07 -3.73 -35.43
C GLU A 580 -28.91 -4.79 -34.33
N LEU A 581 -27.66 -5.05 -33.90
CA LEU A 581 -27.34 -5.98 -32.81
C LEU A 581 -27.82 -5.49 -31.43
N ASN A 582 -27.75 -4.19 -31.16
CA ASN A 582 -28.27 -3.62 -29.91
C ASN A 582 -29.80 -3.76 -29.81
N LEU A 583 -30.52 -3.68 -30.95
CA LEU A 583 -31.96 -3.90 -30.98
C LEU A 583 -32.32 -5.37 -30.69
N GLU A 584 -31.48 -6.33 -31.07
CA GLU A 584 -31.62 -7.74 -30.71
C GLU A 584 -31.26 -8.02 -29.24
N LEU A 585 -30.24 -7.34 -28.71
CA LEU A 585 -29.82 -7.47 -27.32
C LEU A 585 -30.92 -6.98 -26.35
N GLN A 586 -31.57 -5.87 -26.68
CA GLN A 586 -32.66 -5.32 -25.89
C GLN A 586 -33.89 -6.27 -25.80
N LYS A 587 -34.16 -7.04 -26.87
CA LYS A 587 -35.18 -8.10 -26.86
C LYS A 587 -34.76 -9.31 -26.01
N MET A 588 -33.46 -9.59 -25.94
CA MET A 588 -32.93 -10.67 -25.12
C MET A 588 -33.03 -10.33 -23.63
N ASP A 589 -32.77 -9.08 -23.25
CA ASP A 589 -32.91 -8.59 -21.88
C ASP A 589 -34.37 -8.64 -21.38
N GLU A 590 -35.34 -8.36 -22.26
CA GLU A 590 -36.76 -8.55 -21.93
C GLU A 590 -37.09 -10.03 -21.65
N MET A 591 -36.56 -10.97 -22.45
CA MET A 591 -36.75 -12.40 -22.20
C MET A 591 -36.04 -12.91 -20.93
N VAL A 592 -34.88 -12.34 -20.57
CA VAL A 592 -34.19 -12.69 -19.32
C VAL A 592 -35.01 -12.22 -18.12
N ARG A 593 -35.55 -11.01 -18.18
CA ARG A 593 -36.41 -10.46 -17.13
C ARG A 593 -37.68 -11.30 -16.90
N ASP A 594 -38.28 -11.81 -17.96
CA ASP A 594 -39.43 -12.73 -17.88
C ASP A 594 -39.05 -14.09 -17.25
N ARG A 595 -37.82 -14.57 -17.49
CA ARG A 595 -37.30 -15.80 -16.85
C ARG A 595 -36.98 -15.60 -15.37
N ASP A 596 -36.44 -14.46 -14.99
CA ASP A 596 -36.15 -14.14 -13.59
C ASP A 596 -37.45 -14.06 -12.78
N ASN A 597 -38.49 -13.42 -13.34
CA ASN A 597 -39.82 -13.40 -12.73
C ASN A 597 -40.40 -14.82 -12.53
N TYR A 598 -40.18 -15.73 -13.50
CA TYR A 598 -40.60 -17.13 -13.38
C TYR A 598 -39.82 -17.89 -12.30
N ILE A 599 -38.53 -17.60 -12.14
CA ILE A 599 -37.68 -18.20 -11.09
C ILE A 599 -38.13 -17.74 -9.71
N ASP A 600 -38.48 -16.46 -9.55
CA ASP A 600 -38.96 -15.92 -8.29
C ASP A 600 -40.31 -16.54 -7.87
N ASP A 601 -41.22 -16.73 -8.83
CA ASP A 601 -42.50 -17.43 -8.59
C ASP A 601 -42.26 -18.90 -8.17
N ALA A 602 -41.34 -19.60 -8.83
CA ALA A 602 -40.99 -20.98 -8.48
C ALA A 602 -40.31 -21.09 -7.10
N ASN A 603 -39.49 -20.11 -6.71
CA ASN A 603 -38.86 -20.05 -5.40
C ASN A 603 -39.89 -19.82 -4.29
N TYR A 604 -40.90 -18.99 -4.53
CA TYR A 604 -42.01 -18.79 -3.59
C TYR A 604 -42.79 -20.10 -3.35
N GLU A 605 -43.05 -20.86 -4.40
CA GLU A 605 -43.73 -22.16 -4.31
C GLU A 605 -42.91 -23.21 -3.53
N ILE A 606 -41.59 -23.23 -3.73
CA ILE A 606 -40.66 -24.07 -2.95
C ILE A 606 -40.69 -23.70 -1.45
N GLU A 607 -40.76 -22.42 -1.13
CA GLU A 607 -40.79 -21.95 0.25
C GLU A 607 -42.10 -22.30 0.97
N LEU A 608 -43.22 -22.28 0.23
CA LEU A 608 -44.52 -22.73 0.71
C LEU A 608 -44.48 -24.24 1.06
N LEU A 609 -43.94 -25.08 0.15
CA LEU A 609 -43.81 -26.52 0.35
C LEU A 609 -42.89 -26.88 1.53
N LYS A 610 -41.83 -26.08 1.77
CA LYS A 610 -40.95 -26.27 2.94
C LYS A 610 -41.69 -26.05 4.26
N LYS A 611 -42.59 -25.06 4.33
CA LYS A 611 -43.39 -24.81 5.54
C LYS A 611 -44.36 -25.95 5.82
N GLU A 612 -45.00 -26.50 4.79
CA GLU A 612 -45.90 -27.66 4.93
C GLU A 612 -45.14 -28.91 5.42
N PHE A 613 -43.93 -29.15 4.91
CA PHE A 613 -43.10 -30.28 5.34
C PHE A 613 -42.64 -30.15 6.80
N GLN A 614 -42.30 -28.93 7.23
CA GLN A 614 -41.92 -28.64 8.62
C GLN A 614 -43.08 -28.90 9.58
N GLN A 615 -44.30 -28.51 9.21
CA GLN A 615 -45.50 -28.74 10.01
C GLN A 615 -45.82 -30.24 10.16
N ALA A 616 -45.69 -31.02 9.09
CA ALA A 616 -45.87 -32.48 9.14
C ALA A 616 -44.84 -33.18 10.06
N ARG A 617 -43.62 -32.64 10.17
CA ARG A 617 -42.58 -33.16 11.05
C ARG A 617 -42.89 -32.93 12.53
N GLU A 618 -43.41 -31.75 12.87
CA GLU A 618 -43.80 -31.39 14.25
C GLU A 618 -44.96 -32.24 14.76
N GLU A 619 -45.91 -32.59 13.89
CA GLU A 619 -47.00 -33.52 14.20
C GLU A 619 -46.49 -34.95 14.49
N ALA A 620 -45.51 -35.44 13.72
CA ALA A 620 -44.92 -36.77 13.91
C ALA A 620 -44.10 -36.88 15.22
N ASP A 621 -43.39 -35.82 15.60
CA ASP A 621 -42.62 -35.78 16.84
C ASP A 621 -43.53 -35.70 18.08
N SER A 622 -44.68 -35.03 17.97
CA SER A 622 -45.72 -35.02 19.01
C SER A 622 -46.33 -36.41 19.23
N GLU A 623 -46.49 -37.21 18.17
CA GLU A 623 -46.96 -38.61 18.28
C GLU A 623 -45.92 -39.54 18.95
N ARG A 624 -44.62 -39.29 18.75
CA ARG A 624 -43.54 -40.05 19.39
C ARG A 624 -43.52 -39.88 20.90
N GLN A 625 -43.76 -38.67 21.40
CA GLN A 625 -43.77 -38.38 22.84
C GLN A 625 -44.91 -39.10 23.57
N GLY A 626 -46.07 -39.27 22.91
CA GLY A 626 -47.19 -40.05 23.45
C GLY A 626 -46.90 -41.56 23.58
N LYS A 627 -46.07 -42.14 22.69
CA LYS A 627 -45.71 -43.57 22.72
C LYS A 627 -44.69 -43.91 23.80
N THR A 628 -43.81 -42.98 24.18
CA THR A 628 -42.84 -43.17 25.27
C THR A 628 -43.51 -43.29 26.64
N ALA A 629 -44.58 -42.54 26.90
CA ALA A 629 -45.33 -42.63 28.16
C ALA A 629 -46.03 -43.99 28.36
N ALA A 630 -46.51 -44.61 27.27
CA ALA A 630 -47.14 -45.94 27.31
C ALA A 630 -46.12 -47.08 27.53
N SER A 631 -44.84 -46.87 27.18
CA SER A 631 -43.78 -47.88 27.36
C SER A 631 -43.33 -48.01 28.82
N GLU A 632 -43.51 -46.98 29.65
CA GLU A 632 -43.12 -47.00 31.06
C GLU A 632 -44.13 -47.77 31.93
N GLU A 633 -45.44 -47.72 31.60
CA GLU A 633 -46.46 -48.53 32.27
C GLU A 633 -46.29 -50.04 32.02
N LEU A 634 -45.78 -50.42 30.85
CA LEU A 634 -45.48 -51.82 30.50
C LEU A 634 -44.28 -52.40 31.26
N GLY A 635 -43.40 -51.54 31.79
CA GLY A 635 -42.27 -51.94 32.64
C GLY A 635 -42.71 -52.54 33.99
N GLY A 636 -43.77 -51.97 34.59
CA GLY A 636 -44.33 -52.47 35.86
C GLY A 636 -44.96 -53.86 35.74
N LEU A 637 -45.61 -54.15 34.61
CA LEU A 637 -46.25 -55.45 34.36
C LEU A 637 -45.24 -56.60 34.11
N ARG A 638 -44.01 -56.31 33.64
CA ARG A 638 -42.97 -57.34 33.46
C ARG A 638 -42.42 -57.88 34.79
N GLN A 639 -42.41 -57.07 35.85
CA GLN A 639 -41.94 -57.49 37.17
C GLN A 639 -42.94 -58.44 37.87
N GLU A 640 -44.24 -58.22 37.66
CA GLU A 640 -45.32 -59.07 38.18
C GLU A 640 -45.32 -60.47 37.53
N ILE A 641 -45.04 -60.54 36.22
CA ILE A 641 -45.01 -61.79 35.45
C ILE A 641 -43.85 -62.70 35.86
N SER A 642 -42.68 -62.14 36.17
CA SER A 642 -41.55 -62.93 36.69
C SER A 642 -41.85 -63.57 38.05
N ARG A 643 -42.69 -62.92 38.88
CA ARG A 643 -43.14 -63.45 40.18
C ARG A 643 -44.14 -64.61 40.04
N VAL A 644 -45.07 -64.51 39.08
CA VAL A 644 -46.07 -65.55 38.80
C VAL A 644 -45.43 -66.77 38.12
N THR A 645 -44.40 -66.58 37.30
CA THR A 645 -43.71 -67.66 36.57
C THR A 645 -42.92 -68.58 37.52
N ALA A 646 -42.36 -68.04 38.61
CA ALA A 646 -41.69 -68.84 39.65
C ALA A 646 -42.67 -69.72 40.45
N SER A 647 -43.92 -69.28 40.64
CA SER A 647 -44.97 -70.04 41.35
C SER A 647 -45.55 -71.19 40.51
N LEU A 648 -45.53 -71.08 39.18
CA LEU A 648 -46.03 -72.13 38.27
C LEU A 648 -45.09 -73.34 38.15
N GLN A 649 -43.77 -73.14 38.24
CA GLN A 649 -42.80 -74.24 38.20
C GLN A 649 -42.89 -75.18 39.42
N GLU A 650 -43.37 -74.68 40.57
CA GLU A 650 -43.58 -75.50 41.77
C GLU A 650 -44.85 -76.37 41.68
N LYS A 651 -45.88 -75.90 40.95
CA LYS A 651 -47.12 -76.66 40.69
C LYS A 651 -46.97 -77.73 39.60
N GLU A 652 -46.06 -77.55 38.65
CA GLU A 652 -45.78 -78.54 37.61
C GLU A 652 -45.14 -79.84 38.16
N LYS A 653 -44.40 -79.75 39.28
CA LYS A 653 -43.88 -80.93 40.00
C LYS A 653 -45.00 -81.76 40.65
N VAL A 654 -46.09 -81.14 41.08
CA VAL A 654 -47.26 -81.83 41.67
C VAL A 654 -48.12 -82.50 40.58
N ALA A 655 -48.27 -81.89 39.41
CA ALA A 655 -49.02 -82.45 38.29
C ALA A 655 -48.34 -83.70 37.66
N LYS A 656 -47.00 -83.75 37.63
CA LYS A 656 -46.26 -84.94 37.15
C LYS A 656 -46.41 -86.15 38.11
N SER A 657 -46.61 -85.92 39.41
CA SER A 657 -46.91 -86.97 40.39
C SER A 657 -48.35 -87.53 40.23
N ALA A 658 -49.34 -86.66 39.98
CA ALA A 658 -50.73 -87.06 39.78
C ALA A 658 -50.95 -87.86 38.47
N LYS A 659 -50.19 -87.56 37.41
CA LYS A 659 -50.26 -88.29 36.12
C LYS A 659 -49.68 -89.71 36.19
N SER A 660 -48.75 -89.96 37.12
CA SER A 660 -48.24 -91.30 37.43
C SER A 660 -49.29 -92.18 38.12
N CYS A 661 -50.06 -91.63 39.06
CA CYS A 661 -51.18 -92.36 39.71
C CYS A 661 -52.32 -92.72 38.75
N LEU A 662 -52.66 -91.85 37.79
CA LEU A 662 -53.71 -92.12 36.80
C LEU A 662 -53.33 -93.22 35.79
N SER A 663 -52.04 -93.37 35.47
CA SER A 663 -51.52 -94.47 34.63
C SER A 663 -51.73 -95.83 35.32
N THR A 664 -51.45 -95.91 36.63
CA THR A 664 -51.63 -97.12 37.44
C THR A 664 -53.10 -97.51 37.59
N ILE A 665 -54.00 -96.53 37.71
CA ILE A 665 -55.45 -96.76 37.81
C ILE A 665 -56.05 -97.21 36.46
N SER A 666 -55.55 -96.66 35.34
CA SER A 666 -55.96 -97.07 33.98
C SER A 666 -55.50 -98.50 33.62
N GLY A 667 -54.30 -98.90 34.04
CA GLY A 667 -53.80 -100.28 33.91
C GLY A 667 -54.59 -101.30 34.75
N PHE A 668 -55.13 -100.87 35.90
CA PHE A 668 -55.97 -101.69 36.75
C PHE A 668 -57.36 -101.92 36.15
N LEU A 669 -58.00 -100.89 35.59
CA LEU A 669 -59.35 -100.97 35.02
C LEU A 669 -59.40 -101.72 33.68
N SER A 670 -58.35 -101.65 32.86
CA SER A 670 -58.24 -102.41 31.61
C SER A 670 -58.00 -103.91 31.83
N SER A 671 -57.43 -104.29 32.97
CA SER A 671 -57.27 -105.69 33.40
C SER A 671 -58.54 -106.25 34.07
N PHE A 672 -59.43 -105.38 34.56
CA PHE A 672 -60.62 -105.76 35.32
C PHE A 672 -61.79 -106.24 34.44
N GLY A 673 -61.89 -105.73 33.21
CA GLY A 673 -62.94 -106.13 32.26
C GLY A 673 -62.73 -107.50 31.61
N SER A 674 -61.49 -108.02 31.56
CA SER A 674 -61.19 -109.31 30.92
C SER A 674 -61.20 -110.51 31.87
N ILE A 675 -61.13 -110.29 33.19
CA ILE A 675 -61.06 -111.35 34.20
C ILE A 675 -62.45 -111.74 34.76
N CYS A 676 -63.49 -110.91 34.60
CA CYS A 676 -64.83 -111.18 35.11
C CYS A 676 -65.72 -112.07 34.21
N ALA A 677 -65.24 -112.51 33.04
CA ALA A 677 -66.00 -113.36 32.11
C ALA A 677 -65.61 -114.85 32.14
N SER A 678 -64.62 -115.26 32.93
CA SER A 678 -64.19 -116.66 33.02
C SER A 678 -63.63 -117.04 34.39
N ALA A 679 -64.26 -118.06 35.00
CA ALA A 679 -63.80 -118.86 36.13
C ALA A 679 -64.03 -118.30 37.56
N SER A 680 -64.94 -119.01 38.22
CA SER A 680 -65.21 -119.06 39.65
C SER A 680 -63.96 -119.37 40.48
N THR A 681 -63.28 -118.34 41.00
CA THR A 681 -62.50 -118.38 42.27
C THR A 681 -61.99 -116.97 42.63
N TYR A 682 -62.68 -116.31 43.58
CA TYR A 682 -62.20 -115.28 44.56
C TYR A 682 -61.47 -113.99 44.05
N SER A 683 -61.37 -112.83 44.73
CA SER A 683 -62.10 -112.18 45.84
C SER A 683 -61.40 -110.84 46.24
N SER A 684 -61.04 -109.92 45.35
CA SER A 684 -60.18 -108.77 45.76
C SER A 684 -60.50 -107.39 45.20
N THR A 685 -61.63 -107.22 44.52
CA THR A 685 -62.01 -105.93 43.87
C THR A 685 -63.47 -105.54 44.06
N ILE A 686 -64.17 -106.32 44.86
CA ILE A 686 -65.40 -105.91 45.50
C ILE A 686 -65.01 -105.01 46.68
N SER A 687 -65.49 -103.74 46.68
CA SER A 687 -65.28 -102.78 47.77
C SER A 687 -65.44 -103.48 49.13
N PRO A 688 -64.58 -103.22 50.13
CA PRO A 688 -64.70 -103.82 51.45
C PRO A 688 -66.11 -103.69 52.05
N ALA A 689 -66.84 -102.62 51.68
CA ALA A 689 -68.24 -102.41 52.03
C ALA A 689 -69.19 -103.44 51.38
N PHE A 690 -69.03 -103.72 50.08
CA PHE A 690 -69.84 -104.72 49.36
C PHE A 690 -69.43 -106.17 49.76
N LYS A 691 -68.17 -106.40 50.13
CA LYS A 691 -67.70 -107.69 50.68
C LYS A 691 -68.27 -107.95 52.08
N ASN A 692 -68.28 -106.94 52.95
CA ASN A 692 -68.91 -107.01 54.28
C ASN A 692 -70.44 -107.14 54.20
N PHE A 693 -71.07 -106.51 53.21
CA PHE A 693 -72.50 -106.66 52.95
C PHE A 693 -72.84 -108.08 52.52
N LEU A 694 -72.13 -108.67 51.55
CA LEU A 694 -72.33 -110.05 51.12
C LEU A 694 -72.13 -111.06 52.26
N MET A 695 -71.12 -110.86 53.12
CA MET A 695 -70.88 -111.74 54.27
C MET A 695 -72.01 -111.62 55.31
N LYS A 696 -72.46 -110.40 55.65
CA LYS A 696 -73.55 -110.19 56.63
C LYS A 696 -74.93 -110.59 56.12
N TYR A 697 -75.18 -110.48 54.82
CA TYR A 697 -76.45 -110.84 54.18
C TYR A 697 -76.60 -112.36 54.02
N ASN A 698 -75.49 -113.10 53.90
CA ASN A 698 -75.53 -114.56 53.77
C ASN A 698 -75.58 -115.28 55.15
N GLU A 699 -75.14 -114.62 56.22
CA GLU A 699 -75.13 -115.16 57.60
C GLU A 699 -76.42 -114.87 58.39
N ASN A 700 -77.25 -113.92 57.97
CA ASN A 700 -78.52 -113.60 58.62
C ASN A 700 -79.66 -113.69 57.59
N HIS A 701 -80.75 -114.36 57.96
CA HIS A 701 -81.91 -114.65 57.12
C HIS A 701 -82.32 -113.50 56.16
N PRO A 702 -82.77 -113.82 54.93
CA PRO A 702 -83.02 -112.88 53.83
C PRO A 702 -84.18 -111.88 54.03
N GLU A 703 -84.68 -111.70 55.26
CA GLU A 703 -85.77 -110.78 55.59
C GLU A 703 -85.29 -109.40 56.07
N ASN A 704 -83.98 -109.15 56.17
CA ASN A 704 -83.44 -107.87 56.63
C ASN A 704 -83.13 -106.90 55.47
N THR A 705 -84.17 -106.22 54.96
CA THR A 705 -84.10 -105.24 53.85
C THR A 705 -83.29 -103.98 54.17
N GLN A 706 -83.05 -103.67 55.45
CA GLN A 706 -82.35 -102.46 55.89
C GLN A 706 -80.89 -102.40 55.40
N LEU A 707 -80.20 -103.54 55.39
CA LEU A 707 -78.80 -103.63 54.98
C LEU A 707 -78.59 -103.34 53.48
N LEU A 708 -79.57 -103.71 52.64
CA LEU A 708 -79.52 -103.45 51.21
C LEU A 708 -79.76 -101.96 50.92
N GLU A 709 -80.70 -101.34 51.65
CA GLU A 709 -81.03 -99.93 51.53
C GLU A 709 -79.84 -99.03 51.91
N ASP A 710 -79.15 -99.33 53.01
CA ASP A 710 -77.95 -98.61 53.45
C ASP A 710 -76.80 -98.70 52.43
N TRP A 711 -76.62 -99.88 51.81
CA TRP A 711 -75.60 -100.05 50.78
C TRP A 711 -75.92 -99.29 49.49
N VAL A 712 -77.17 -99.34 49.03
CA VAL A 712 -77.62 -98.57 47.86
C VAL A 712 -77.48 -97.07 48.11
N LEU A 713 -77.88 -96.58 49.29
CA LEU A 713 -77.71 -95.18 49.68
C LEU A 713 -76.24 -94.74 49.73
N SER A 714 -75.36 -95.58 50.29
CA SER A 714 -73.91 -95.30 50.30
C SER A 714 -73.35 -95.24 48.89
N THR A 715 -73.76 -96.17 48.01
CA THR A 715 -73.26 -96.23 46.63
C THR A 715 -73.77 -95.05 45.80
N CYS A 716 -75.04 -94.65 45.99
CA CYS A 716 -75.59 -93.45 45.35
C CYS A 716 -74.86 -92.18 45.80
N LYS A 717 -74.52 -92.04 47.09
CA LYS A 717 -73.72 -90.91 47.59
C LYS A 717 -72.30 -90.88 47.01
N GLU A 718 -71.65 -92.03 46.87
CA GLU A 718 -70.34 -92.12 46.23
C GLU A 718 -70.41 -91.74 44.74
N LEU A 719 -71.45 -92.16 44.03
CA LEU A 719 -71.69 -91.77 42.64
C LEU A 719 -72.00 -90.27 42.49
N GLU A 720 -72.79 -89.68 43.39
CA GLU A 720 -73.04 -88.23 43.41
C GLU A 720 -71.75 -87.42 43.64
N LEU A 721 -70.88 -87.89 44.56
CA LEU A 721 -69.58 -87.25 44.80
C LEU A 721 -68.66 -87.35 43.59
N LEU A 722 -68.64 -88.50 42.91
CA LEU A 722 -67.89 -88.68 41.66
C LEU A 722 -68.41 -87.78 40.53
N ILE A 723 -69.73 -87.64 40.39
CA ILE A 723 -70.34 -86.76 39.38
C ILE A 723 -70.02 -85.29 39.66
N ARG A 724 -70.07 -84.85 40.92
CA ARG A 724 -69.67 -83.49 41.31
C ARG A 724 -68.19 -83.25 41.02
N SER A 725 -67.32 -84.18 41.43
CA SER A 725 -65.88 -84.09 41.15
C SER A 725 -65.57 -84.05 39.65
N TYR A 726 -66.29 -84.81 38.83
CA TYR A 726 -66.14 -84.76 37.37
C TYR A 726 -66.59 -83.42 36.77
N SER A 727 -67.68 -82.83 37.29
CA SER A 727 -68.14 -81.49 36.88
C SER A 727 -67.10 -80.42 37.18
N ASP A 728 -66.51 -80.45 38.38
CA ASP A 728 -65.48 -79.50 38.80
C ASP A 728 -64.21 -79.63 37.93
N LEU A 729 -63.76 -80.86 37.67
CA LEU A 729 -62.63 -81.14 36.79
C LEU A 729 -62.89 -80.68 35.34
N LYS A 730 -64.12 -80.84 34.84
CA LYS A 730 -64.50 -80.37 33.51
C LYS A 730 -64.44 -78.83 33.43
N GLN A 731 -64.91 -78.14 34.47
CA GLN A 731 -64.85 -76.68 34.54
C GLN A 731 -63.40 -76.18 34.61
N GLU A 732 -62.56 -76.84 35.42
CA GLU A 732 -61.13 -76.51 35.53
C GLU A 732 -60.38 -76.76 34.23
N SER A 733 -60.69 -77.86 33.52
CA SER A 733 -60.14 -78.13 32.19
C SER A 733 -60.53 -77.05 31.17
N GLN A 734 -61.76 -76.51 31.23
CA GLN A 734 -62.22 -75.47 30.32
C GLN A 734 -61.53 -74.13 30.59
N VAL A 735 -61.34 -73.76 31.86
CA VAL A 735 -60.57 -72.56 32.25
C VAL A 735 -59.12 -72.70 31.80
N THR A 736 -58.54 -73.89 31.91
CA THR A 736 -57.15 -74.14 31.49
C THR A 736 -56.99 -74.03 29.97
N ALA A 737 -57.95 -74.53 29.19
CA ALA A 737 -57.97 -74.38 27.74
C ALA A 737 -58.05 -72.90 27.30
N GLN A 738 -58.87 -72.09 27.98
CA GLN A 738 -58.95 -70.65 27.72
C GLN A 738 -57.64 -69.91 28.05
N LYS A 739 -56.99 -70.26 29.16
CA LYS A 739 -55.67 -69.70 29.51
C LYS A 739 -54.61 -70.06 28.48
N LEU A 740 -54.62 -71.29 27.96
CA LEU A 740 -53.68 -71.75 26.96
C LEU A 740 -53.87 -71.00 25.63
N LEU A 741 -55.12 -70.73 25.24
CA LEU A 741 -55.43 -69.90 24.05
C LEU A 741 -54.90 -68.47 24.20
N LEU A 742 -55.09 -67.84 25.36
CA LEU A 742 -54.58 -66.48 25.63
C LEU A 742 -53.04 -66.44 25.63
N LEU A 743 -52.39 -67.47 26.17
CA LEU A 743 -50.93 -67.59 26.13
C LEU A 743 -50.42 -67.77 24.70
N GLN A 744 -51.13 -68.54 23.87
CA GLN A 744 -50.80 -68.70 22.45
C GLN A 744 -50.88 -67.35 21.72
N GLN A 745 -51.98 -66.61 21.89
CA GLN A 745 -52.16 -65.28 21.28
C GLN A 745 -51.06 -64.30 21.73
N ARG A 746 -50.66 -64.37 23.01
CA ARG A 746 -49.59 -63.54 23.54
C ARG A 746 -48.21 -63.91 23.00
N TYR A 747 -47.96 -65.21 22.78
CA TYR A 747 -46.73 -65.67 22.14
C TYR A 747 -46.62 -65.17 20.70
N ASP A 748 -47.72 -65.25 19.94
CA ASP A 748 -47.76 -64.78 18.55
C ASP A 748 -47.53 -63.26 18.48
N ALA A 749 -48.10 -62.49 19.41
CA ALA A 749 -47.84 -61.04 19.52
C ALA A 749 -46.36 -60.74 19.80
N LEU A 750 -45.74 -61.45 20.75
CA LEU A 750 -44.31 -61.30 21.05
C LEU A 750 -43.42 -61.70 19.87
N SER A 751 -43.83 -62.68 19.07
CA SER A 751 -43.10 -63.07 17.86
C SER A 751 -43.16 -61.99 16.78
N ILE A 752 -44.26 -61.26 16.67
CA ILE A 752 -44.39 -60.11 15.76
C ILE A 752 -43.52 -58.95 16.23
N ASP A 753 -43.52 -58.67 17.54
CA ASP A 753 -42.67 -57.62 18.13
C ASP A 753 -41.17 -57.93 17.96
N ASP A 754 -40.75 -59.20 18.13
CA ASP A 754 -39.36 -59.62 17.90
C ASP A 754 -38.93 -59.44 16.43
N ALA A 755 -39.84 -59.69 15.48
CA ALA A 755 -39.58 -59.42 14.07
C ALA A 755 -39.44 -57.90 13.80
N ALA A 756 -40.32 -57.07 14.37
CA ALA A 756 -40.25 -55.62 14.24
C ALA A 756 -38.97 -55.04 14.86
N LEU A 757 -38.53 -55.57 16.01
CA LEU A 757 -37.27 -55.17 16.64
C LEU A 757 -36.04 -55.56 15.80
N LYS A 758 -36.05 -56.75 15.18
CA LYS A 758 -34.98 -57.17 14.26
C LYS A 758 -34.90 -56.29 13.02
N ASP A 759 -36.04 -55.89 12.46
CA ASP A 759 -36.05 -54.98 11.31
C ASP A 759 -35.60 -53.56 11.72
N ARG A 760 -35.96 -53.10 12.92
CA ARG A 760 -35.42 -51.86 13.49
C ARG A 760 -33.91 -51.94 13.70
N GLU A 761 -33.40 -53.07 14.21
CA GLU A 761 -31.96 -53.29 14.38
C GLU A 761 -31.22 -53.23 13.04
N ARG A 762 -31.78 -53.85 11.99
CA ARG A 762 -31.22 -53.77 10.62
C ARG A 762 -31.19 -52.34 10.09
N ASN A 763 -32.27 -51.59 10.28
CA ASN A 763 -32.33 -50.19 9.84
C ASN A 763 -31.30 -49.32 10.58
N LEU A 764 -31.16 -49.49 11.90
CA LEU A 764 -30.15 -48.79 12.68
C LEU A 764 -28.73 -49.18 12.28
N ARG A 765 -28.47 -50.46 11.95
CA ARG A 765 -27.17 -50.88 11.42
C ARG A 765 -26.87 -50.22 10.07
N SER A 766 -27.85 -50.14 9.17
CA SER A 766 -27.69 -49.44 7.89
C SER A 766 -27.45 -47.94 8.07
N GLU A 767 -28.10 -47.32 9.06
CA GLU A 767 -27.91 -45.90 9.38
C GLU A 767 -26.51 -45.66 9.97
N VAL A 768 -26.03 -46.54 10.84
CA VAL A 768 -24.66 -46.50 11.36
C VAL A 768 -23.63 -46.68 10.24
N GLU A 769 -23.85 -47.61 9.32
CA GLU A 769 -22.97 -47.80 8.15
C GLU A 769 -22.94 -46.56 7.24
N ALA A 770 -24.11 -45.94 6.98
CA ALA A 770 -24.18 -44.69 6.22
C ALA A 770 -23.44 -43.53 6.90
N LEU A 771 -23.58 -43.39 8.22
CA LEU A 771 -22.85 -42.37 9.00
C LEU A 771 -21.33 -42.62 9.01
N VAL A 772 -20.90 -43.89 9.01
CA VAL A 772 -19.48 -44.25 8.89
C VAL A 772 -18.94 -43.89 7.51
N GLU A 773 -19.70 -44.14 6.43
CA GLU A 773 -19.32 -43.71 5.09
C GLU A 773 -19.26 -42.18 4.96
N GLU A 774 -20.21 -41.46 5.54
CA GLU A 774 -20.22 -39.99 5.56
C GLU A 774 -19.01 -39.44 6.33
N LYS A 775 -18.69 -40.01 7.49
CA LYS A 775 -17.48 -39.65 8.25
C LYS A 775 -16.22 -39.85 7.40
N ASN A 776 -16.10 -40.97 6.69
CA ASN A 776 -14.95 -41.25 5.84
C ASN A 776 -14.86 -40.25 4.68
N LYS A 777 -15.98 -39.84 4.07
CA LYS A 777 -16.01 -38.78 3.05
C LYS A 777 -15.54 -37.44 3.63
N LEU A 778 -16.02 -37.06 4.81
CA LEU A 778 -15.61 -35.83 5.48
C LEU A 778 -14.11 -35.85 5.85
N GLU A 779 -13.54 -36.99 6.22
CA GLU A 779 -12.10 -37.12 6.43
C GLU A 779 -11.30 -36.90 5.13
N ILE A 780 -11.75 -37.46 4.01
CA ILE A 780 -11.15 -37.23 2.68
C ILE A 780 -11.26 -35.76 2.27
N ASP A 781 -12.42 -35.13 2.46
CA ASP A 781 -12.64 -33.72 2.13
C ASP A 781 -11.81 -32.79 3.01
N ARG A 782 -11.64 -33.15 4.29
CA ARG A 782 -10.76 -32.44 5.21
C ARG A 782 -9.29 -32.54 4.80
N GLU A 783 -8.83 -33.72 4.38
CA GLU A 783 -7.48 -33.93 3.89
C GLU A 783 -7.23 -33.19 2.57
N SER A 784 -8.21 -33.20 1.66
CA SER A 784 -8.20 -32.40 0.42
C SER A 784 -8.12 -30.90 0.70
N SER A 785 -8.93 -30.41 1.65
CA SER A 785 -8.93 -29.00 2.07
C SER A 785 -7.62 -28.60 2.74
N PHE A 786 -7.04 -29.49 3.54
CA PHE A 786 -5.72 -29.29 4.16
C PHE A 786 -4.61 -29.20 3.10
N ASN A 787 -4.64 -30.08 2.10
CA ASN A 787 -3.69 -30.05 0.99
C ASN A 787 -3.83 -28.77 0.14
N LYS A 788 -5.06 -28.31 -0.12
CA LYS A 788 -5.31 -27.01 -0.78
C LYS A 788 -4.79 -25.84 0.05
N SER A 789 -5.06 -25.83 1.36
CA SER A 789 -4.55 -24.79 2.27
C SER A 789 -3.03 -24.74 2.26
N ARG A 790 -2.36 -25.91 2.26
CA ARG A 790 -0.90 -26.01 2.14
C ARG A 790 -0.39 -25.52 0.78
N SER A 791 -1.10 -25.81 -0.31
CA SER A 791 -0.79 -25.28 -1.64
C SER A 791 -0.86 -23.76 -1.67
N PHE A 792 -1.94 -23.17 -1.14
CA PHE A 792 -2.06 -21.71 -1.04
C PHE A 792 -1.00 -21.09 -0.14
N GLN A 793 -0.59 -21.78 0.92
CA GLN A 793 0.52 -21.32 1.77
C GLN A 793 1.85 -21.29 1.01
N ASN A 794 2.11 -22.30 0.18
CA ASN A 794 3.30 -22.34 -0.67
C ASN A 794 3.26 -21.27 -1.75
N GLU A 795 2.09 -21.03 -2.37
CA GLU A 795 1.86 -19.99 -3.37
C GLU A 795 2.02 -18.59 -2.77
N ALA A 796 1.42 -18.32 -1.61
CA ALA A 796 1.64 -17.08 -0.86
C ALA A 796 3.13 -16.88 -0.51
N GLY A 797 3.85 -17.96 -0.19
CA GLY A 797 5.30 -17.94 0.02
C GLY A 797 6.12 -17.69 -1.25
N ALA A 798 5.63 -18.09 -2.42
CA ALA A 798 6.24 -17.77 -3.71
C ALA A 798 5.98 -16.30 -4.07
N LEU A 799 4.72 -15.85 -4.02
CA LEU A 799 4.33 -14.47 -4.27
C LEU A 799 5.05 -13.48 -3.34
N LYS A 800 5.29 -13.84 -2.07
CA LYS A 800 6.06 -13.01 -1.14
C LYS A 800 7.53 -12.87 -1.56
N ARG A 801 8.13 -13.92 -2.14
CA ARG A 801 9.51 -13.86 -2.68
C ARG A 801 9.56 -13.02 -3.94
N ASP A 802 8.56 -13.15 -4.81
CA ASP A 802 8.48 -12.35 -6.04
C ASP A 802 8.25 -10.86 -5.71
N LEU A 803 7.38 -10.54 -4.75
CA LEU A 803 7.20 -9.19 -4.22
C LEU A 803 8.50 -8.62 -3.64
N GLN A 804 9.27 -9.45 -2.93
CA GLN A 804 10.56 -9.02 -2.41
C GLN A 804 11.57 -8.74 -3.54
N SER A 805 11.64 -9.60 -4.55
CA SER A 805 12.49 -9.40 -5.74
C SER A 805 12.10 -8.13 -6.50
N LEU A 806 10.81 -7.91 -6.75
CA LEU A 806 10.31 -6.71 -7.41
C LEU A 806 10.58 -5.45 -6.59
N ASN A 807 10.50 -5.53 -5.25
CA ASN A 807 10.83 -4.41 -4.39
C ASN A 807 12.34 -4.09 -4.42
N GLU A 808 13.21 -5.11 -4.48
CA GLU A 808 14.65 -4.92 -4.67
C GLU A 808 14.97 -4.29 -6.04
N GLU A 809 14.27 -4.69 -7.09
CA GLU A 809 14.41 -4.10 -8.43
C GLU A 809 13.89 -2.65 -8.48
N ASN A 810 12.74 -2.38 -7.87
CA ASN A 810 12.18 -1.04 -7.78
C ASN A 810 13.12 -0.09 -7.01
N ASN A 811 13.76 -0.57 -5.94
CA ASN A 811 14.80 0.19 -5.24
C ASN A 811 16.03 0.48 -6.14
N LYS A 812 16.48 -0.49 -6.95
CA LYS A 812 17.58 -0.26 -7.90
C LYS A 812 17.21 0.78 -8.96
N LEU A 813 15.99 0.69 -9.52
CA LEU A 813 15.49 1.67 -10.49
C LEU A 813 15.36 3.06 -9.87
N LYS A 814 14.87 3.15 -8.63
CA LYS A 814 14.79 4.41 -7.88
C LYS A 814 16.17 5.05 -7.66
N ASP A 815 17.18 4.25 -7.37
CA ASP A 815 18.55 4.73 -7.21
C ASP A 815 19.16 5.17 -8.56
N GLN A 816 18.90 4.44 -9.65
CA GLN A 816 19.29 4.85 -11.00
C GLN A 816 18.62 6.16 -11.42
N LEU A 817 17.33 6.31 -11.13
CA LEU A 817 16.57 7.51 -11.43
C LEU A 817 17.09 8.71 -10.65
N LYS A 818 17.38 8.55 -9.35
CA LYS A 818 18.02 9.61 -8.54
C LYS A 818 19.36 10.04 -9.11
N TYR A 819 20.16 9.07 -9.56
CA TYR A 819 21.44 9.35 -10.19
C TYR A 819 21.25 10.18 -11.48
N SER A 820 20.36 9.73 -12.37
CA SER A 820 20.04 10.44 -13.62
C SER A 820 19.47 11.84 -13.37
N ALA A 821 18.56 12.01 -12.41
CA ALA A 821 18.00 13.31 -12.06
C ALA A 821 19.08 14.27 -11.53
N SER A 822 20.02 13.77 -10.72
CA SER A 822 21.15 14.57 -10.23
C SER A 822 22.08 15.00 -11.36
N GLU A 823 22.21 14.18 -12.39
CA GLU A 823 23.01 14.47 -13.58
C GLU A 823 22.31 15.51 -14.47
N THR A 824 21.01 15.38 -14.69
CA THR A 824 20.20 16.38 -15.42
C THR A 824 20.24 17.76 -14.76
N ILE A 825 20.20 17.83 -13.43
CA ILE A 825 20.35 19.11 -12.70
C ILE A 825 21.73 19.74 -12.93
N LYS A 826 22.80 18.92 -12.96
CA LYS A 826 24.15 19.40 -13.29
C LYS A 826 24.23 19.92 -14.73
N TRP A 827 23.62 19.23 -15.68
CA TRP A 827 23.55 19.69 -17.07
C TRP A 827 22.76 20.99 -17.20
N ARG A 828 21.62 21.13 -16.51
CA ARG A 828 20.83 22.38 -16.51
C ARG A 828 21.61 23.54 -15.93
N THR A 829 22.25 23.36 -14.76
CA THR A 829 23.07 24.42 -14.14
C THR A 829 24.29 24.80 -14.98
N THR A 830 24.89 23.83 -15.67
CA THR A 830 25.99 24.10 -16.63
C THR A 830 25.46 24.90 -17.83
N ALA A 831 24.33 24.50 -18.41
CA ALA A 831 23.71 25.20 -19.52
C ALA A 831 23.25 26.62 -19.16
N GLU A 832 22.71 26.84 -17.96
CA GLU A 832 22.34 28.17 -17.46
C GLU A 832 23.56 29.08 -17.30
N SER A 833 24.67 28.53 -16.78
CA SER A 833 25.96 29.22 -16.70
C SER A 833 26.49 29.58 -18.09
N ASP A 834 26.39 28.65 -19.06
CA ASP A 834 26.84 28.85 -20.43
C ASP A 834 25.99 29.91 -21.15
N VAL A 835 24.67 29.94 -20.95
CA VAL A 835 23.80 31.00 -21.47
C VAL A 835 24.21 32.36 -20.93
N PHE A 836 24.57 32.46 -19.65
CA PHE A 836 25.05 33.71 -19.06
C PHE A 836 26.41 34.13 -19.65
N ALA A 837 27.32 33.17 -19.84
CA ALA A 837 28.61 33.41 -20.46
C ALA A 837 28.47 33.85 -21.93
N LEU A 838 27.57 33.22 -22.70
CA LEU A 838 27.25 33.59 -24.08
C LEU A 838 26.68 34.99 -24.16
N LYS A 839 25.76 35.37 -23.27
CA LYS A 839 25.21 36.73 -23.23
C LYS A 839 26.27 37.79 -22.94
N MET A 840 27.19 37.52 -21.99
CA MET A 840 28.33 38.41 -21.75
C MET A 840 29.27 38.50 -22.96
N LEU A 841 29.50 37.39 -23.67
CA LEU A 841 30.30 37.38 -24.89
C LEU A 841 29.62 38.15 -26.03
N GLU A 842 28.30 38.06 -26.15
CA GLU A 842 27.50 38.81 -27.11
C GLU A 842 27.56 40.33 -26.84
N ASP A 843 27.38 40.75 -25.59
CA ASP A 843 27.52 42.15 -25.19
C ASP A 843 28.93 42.69 -25.49
N LYS A 844 29.97 41.87 -25.19
CA LYS A 844 31.36 42.22 -25.51
C LYS A 844 31.60 42.28 -27.02
N ALA A 845 31.03 41.35 -27.80
CA ALA A 845 31.13 41.36 -29.25
C ALA A 845 30.47 42.60 -29.86
N ASN A 846 29.30 42.99 -29.36
CA ASN A 846 28.58 44.19 -29.78
C ASN A 846 29.40 45.47 -29.46
N GLN A 847 30.04 45.52 -28.31
CA GLN A 847 30.93 46.62 -27.95
C GLN A 847 32.16 46.69 -28.87
N ILE A 848 32.82 45.56 -29.14
CA ILE A 848 33.94 45.48 -30.09
C ILE A 848 33.48 45.91 -31.50
N LEU A 849 32.27 45.55 -31.93
CA LEU A 849 31.75 45.91 -33.25
C LEU A 849 31.52 47.42 -33.37
N LYS A 850 31.09 48.08 -32.28
CA LYS A 850 30.95 49.53 -32.20
C LYS A 850 32.30 50.24 -32.25
N GLU A 851 33.28 49.74 -31.50
CA GLU A 851 34.67 50.26 -31.51
C GLU A 851 35.31 50.08 -32.88
N LYS A 852 35.13 48.91 -33.51
CA LYS A 852 35.59 48.62 -34.87
C LYS A 852 35.04 49.63 -35.87
N LYS A 853 33.73 49.91 -35.87
CA LYS A 853 33.12 50.92 -36.75
C LYS A 853 33.72 52.32 -36.52
N GLY A 854 34.00 52.69 -35.27
CA GLY A 854 34.67 53.94 -34.93
C GLY A 854 36.10 54.01 -35.48
N LEU A 855 36.88 52.93 -35.30
CA LEU A 855 38.25 52.83 -35.82
C LEU A 855 38.30 52.78 -37.34
N GLU A 856 37.37 52.08 -38.01
CA GLU A 856 37.24 52.07 -39.48
C GLU A 856 36.94 53.48 -40.00
N GLY A 857 36.09 54.25 -39.31
CA GLY A 857 35.85 55.66 -39.63
C GLY A 857 37.10 56.53 -39.47
N PHE A 858 37.85 56.34 -38.39
CA PHE A 858 39.11 57.04 -38.16
C PHE A 858 40.19 56.68 -39.18
N LEU A 859 40.31 55.39 -39.54
CA LEU A 859 41.22 54.91 -40.56
C LEU A 859 40.90 55.49 -41.94
N LYS A 860 39.62 55.59 -42.32
CA LYS A 860 39.21 56.28 -43.56
C LYS A 860 39.61 57.75 -43.57
N MET A 861 39.49 58.44 -42.44
CA MET A 861 39.96 59.83 -42.31
C MET A 861 41.48 59.94 -42.41
N LEU A 862 42.24 59.03 -41.78
CA LEU A 862 43.70 58.97 -41.89
C LEU A 862 44.16 58.62 -43.31
N GLN A 863 43.46 57.72 -44.00
CA GLN A 863 43.78 57.39 -45.39
C GLN A 863 43.59 58.61 -46.30
N ALA A 864 42.49 59.36 -46.11
CA ALA A 864 42.23 60.58 -46.88
C ALA A 864 43.26 61.70 -46.64
N SER A 865 43.97 61.70 -45.49
CA SER A 865 44.98 62.71 -45.17
C SER A 865 46.39 62.37 -45.65
N ILE A 866 46.61 61.19 -46.23
CA ILE A 866 47.90 60.80 -46.81
C ILE A 866 47.90 61.20 -48.30
N PRO A 867 48.71 62.18 -48.74
CA PRO A 867 48.59 62.75 -50.08
C PRO A 867 49.24 61.92 -51.20
N TYR A 868 49.88 60.79 -50.89
CA TYR A 868 50.66 60.00 -51.85
C TYR A 868 50.09 58.59 -52.05
N SER A 869 49.75 58.27 -53.30
CA SER A 869 49.12 57.00 -53.70
C SER A 869 49.95 55.77 -53.34
N ASP A 870 51.28 55.84 -53.49
CA ASP A 870 52.15 54.68 -53.29
C ASP A 870 52.28 54.34 -51.79
N LEU A 871 52.32 55.38 -50.93
CA LEU A 871 52.33 55.21 -49.48
C LEU A 871 50.99 54.68 -48.97
N GLN A 872 49.88 55.16 -49.55
CA GLN A 872 48.55 54.62 -49.26
C GLN A 872 48.44 53.15 -49.67
N LEU A 873 48.97 52.76 -50.84
CA LEU A 873 48.96 51.37 -51.31
C LEU A 873 49.75 50.45 -50.38
N ILE A 874 50.97 50.85 -49.98
CA ILE A 874 51.78 50.07 -49.03
C ILE A 874 51.06 49.97 -47.68
N LEU A 875 50.47 51.05 -47.16
CA LEU A 875 49.73 51.02 -45.89
C LEU A 875 48.47 50.16 -45.95
N VAL A 876 47.72 50.20 -47.06
CA VAL A 876 46.55 49.34 -47.25
C VAL A 876 46.96 47.87 -47.32
N GLU A 877 48.03 47.55 -48.05
CA GLU A 877 48.53 46.18 -48.14
C GLU A 877 49.14 45.71 -46.80
N MET A 878 49.71 46.64 -46.02
CA MET A 878 50.16 46.37 -44.65
C MET A 878 48.98 46.04 -43.73
N MET A 879 47.94 46.87 -43.74
CA MET A 879 46.72 46.62 -42.95
C MET A 879 46.04 45.31 -43.35
N LYS A 880 45.98 45.01 -44.65
CA LYS A 880 45.44 43.75 -45.16
C LYS A 880 46.25 42.55 -44.68
N THR A 881 47.57 42.61 -44.83
CA THR A 881 48.46 41.53 -44.39
C THR A 881 48.43 41.36 -42.86
N HIS A 882 48.26 42.44 -42.10
CA HIS A 882 48.03 42.37 -40.65
C HIS A 882 46.69 41.69 -40.31
N GLY A 883 45.62 42.04 -41.02
CA GLY A 883 44.32 41.37 -40.88
C GLY A 883 44.40 39.87 -41.20
N ASP A 884 45.14 39.48 -42.24
CA ASP A 884 45.39 38.08 -42.58
C ASP A 884 46.15 37.34 -41.45
N ILE A 885 47.13 37.98 -40.82
CA ILE A 885 47.83 37.43 -39.64
C ILE A 885 46.86 37.20 -38.49
N GLU A 886 46.01 38.19 -38.16
CA GLU A 886 45.03 38.06 -37.07
C GLU A 886 43.98 36.97 -37.32
N ILE A 887 43.57 36.78 -38.58
CA ILE A 887 42.65 35.70 -38.96
C ILE A 887 43.33 34.35 -38.75
N CYS A 888 44.56 34.19 -39.23
CA CYS A 888 45.32 32.96 -39.01
C CYS A 888 45.62 32.71 -37.52
N GLU A 889 45.92 33.74 -36.72
CA GLU A 889 46.15 33.59 -35.28
C GLU A 889 44.87 33.19 -34.52
N ARG A 890 43.70 33.71 -34.91
CA ARG A 890 42.41 33.25 -34.37
C ARG A 890 42.12 31.80 -34.72
N GLU A 891 42.38 31.41 -35.97
CA GLU A 891 42.19 30.03 -36.41
C GLU A 891 43.18 29.08 -35.70
N ARG A 892 44.42 29.52 -35.45
CA ARG A 892 45.40 28.78 -34.65
C ARG A 892 44.85 28.48 -33.25
N ILE A 893 44.35 29.51 -32.55
CA ILE A 893 43.76 29.38 -31.22
C ILE A 893 42.55 28.44 -31.23
N ARG A 894 41.70 28.52 -32.27
CA ARG A 894 40.54 27.63 -32.44
C ARG A 894 40.98 26.16 -32.53
N ILE A 895 41.99 25.87 -33.34
CA ILE A 895 42.53 24.51 -33.52
C ILE A 895 43.23 24.02 -32.25
N GLU A 896 44.00 24.88 -31.56
CA GLU A 896 44.59 24.55 -30.25
C GLU A 896 43.51 24.19 -29.21
N GLY A 897 42.40 24.92 -29.18
CA GLY A 897 41.26 24.62 -28.30
C GLY A 897 40.61 23.26 -28.61
N GLN A 898 40.41 22.95 -29.89
CA GLN A 898 39.88 21.65 -30.33
C GLN A 898 40.86 20.50 -30.02
N LEU A 899 42.17 20.73 -30.16
CA LEU A 899 43.20 19.75 -29.76
C LEU A 899 43.11 19.42 -28.28
N ILE A 900 42.99 20.42 -27.41
CA ILE A 900 42.87 20.21 -25.96
C ILE A 900 41.60 19.40 -25.63
N ALA A 901 40.48 19.68 -26.31
CA ALA A 901 39.24 18.93 -26.13
C ALA A 901 39.39 17.45 -26.51
N LEU A 902 39.94 17.15 -27.69
CA LEU A 902 40.20 15.78 -28.15
C LEU A 902 41.23 15.05 -27.28
N GLU A 903 42.27 15.75 -26.80
CA GLU A 903 43.25 15.16 -25.87
C GLU A 903 42.61 14.81 -24.52
N ASN A 904 41.64 15.58 -24.05
CA ASN A 904 40.86 15.27 -22.84
C ASN A 904 39.90 14.09 -23.08
N GLU A 905 39.23 14.03 -24.23
CA GLU A 905 38.39 12.91 -24.62
C GLU A 905 39.18 11.60 -24.73
N LEU A 906 40.38 11.66 -25.33
CA LEU A 906 41.30 10.53 -25.39
C LEU A 906 41.71 10.04 -23.99
N ARG A 907 42.01 10.96 -23.06
CA ARG A 907 42.34 10.60 -21.66
C ARG A 907 41.18 9.91 -20.95
N SER A 908 39.95 10.39 -21.16
CA SER A 908 38.74 9.79 -20.58
C SER A 908 38.45 8.40 -21.17
N SER A 909 38.65 8.24 -22.49
CA SER A 909 38.39 6.98 -23.20
C SER A 909 39.36 5.85 -22.84
N ILE A 910 40.60 6.18 -22.44
CA ILE A 910 41.61 5.21 -22.00
C ILE A 910 41.18 4.45 -20.72
N GLY A 911 40.31 5.03 -19.87
CA GLY A 911 39.85 4.42 -18.63
C GLY A 911 38.67 3.45 -18.78
N LEU A 912 37.91 3.50 -19.89
CA LEU A 912 36.59 2.86 -20.03
C LEU A 912 36.55 1.65 -20.97
N SER A 913 37.69 1.06 -21.35
CA SER A 913 37.78 -0.08 -22.28
C SER A 913 37.19 0.15 -23.68
N GLN A 914 36.99 1.40 -24.09
CA GLN A 914 36.54 1.78 -25.43
C GLN A 914 37.73 2.03 -26.36
N GLU A 915 38.40 0.95 -26.78
CA GLU A 915 39.62 1.02 -27.59
C GLU A 915 39.41 1.70 -28.95
N GLU A 916 38.24 1.53 -29.56
CA GLU A 916 37.90 2.13 -30.86
C GLU A 916 37.77 3.65 -30.80
N ASN A 917 37.12 4.19 -29.75
CA ASN A 917 37.00 5.63 -29.54
C ASN A 917 38.37 6.28 -29.28
N ALA A 918 39.25 5.59 -28.55
CA ALA A 918 40.62 6.05 -28.34
C ALA A 918 41.45 6.07 -29.65
N ILE A 919 41.23 5.12 -30.56
CA ILE A 919 41.90 5.12 -31.87
C ILE A 919 41.40 6.28 -32.75
N ASN A 920 40.10 6.54 -32.77
CA ASN A 920 39.53 7.64 -33.54
C ASN A 920 39.98 9.01 -33.01
N ALA A 921 39.93 9.23 -31.70
CA ALA A 921 40.43 10.45 -31.08
C ALA A 921 41.92 10.71 -31.39
N ARG A 922 42.76 9.65 -31.45
CA ARG A 922 44.17 9.79 -31.86
C ARG A 922 44.33 10.26 -33.30
N ARG A 923 43.56 9.70 -34.24
CA ARG A 923 43.61 10.11 -35.65
C ARG A 923 43.18 11.57 -35.82
N GLU A 924 42.14 11.97 -35.10
CA GLU A 924 41.64 13.35 -35.14
C GLU A 924 42.64 14.33 -34.53
N ILE A 925 43.28 13.99 -33.40
CA ILE A 925 44.38 14.80 -32.83
C ILE A 925 45.51 14.99 -33.85
N GLU A 926 45.91 13.94 -34.56
CA GLU A 926 47.00 14.03 -35.53
C GLU A 926 46.63 14.85 -36.77
N ALA A 927 45.37 14.76 -37.22
CA ALA A 927 44.83 15.63 -38.26
C ALA A 927 44.82 17.10 -37.82
N MET A 928 44.41 17.38 -36.58
CA MET A 928 44.37 18.74 -36.04
C MET A 928 45.77 19.33 -35.83
N ARG A 929 46.76 18.54 -35.40
CA ARG A 929 48.18 18.96 -35.37
C ARG A 929 48.70 19.32 -36.75
N SER A 930 48.36 18.51 -37.76
CA SER A 930 48.74 18.79 -39.14
C SER A 930 48.11 20.09 -39.67
N GLN A 931 46.89 20.43 -39.25
CA GLN A 931 46.27 21.71 -39.59
C GLN A 931 46.94 22.88 -38.85
N LEU A 932 47.29 22.70 -37.58
CA LEU A 932 47.99 23.70 -36.77
C LEU A 932 49.32 24.10 -37.44
N ASP A 933 50.13 23.11 -37.85
CA ASP A 933 51.41 23.35 -38.53
C ASP A 933 51.24 24.17 -39.82
N ARG A 934 50.16 23.93 -40.59
CA ARG A 934 49.86 24.68 -41.82
C ARG A 934 49.53 26.14 -41.51
N ILE A 935 48.76 26.39 -40.45
CA ILE A 935 48.40 27.75 -40.04
C ILE A 935 49.63 28.48 -39.51
N GLU A 936 50.47 27.83 -38.71
CA GLU A 936 51.73 28.43 -38.26
C GLU A 936 52.63 28.82 -39.42
N ALA A 937 52.74 27.95 -40.45
CA ALA A 937 53.46 28.28 -41.67
C ALA A 937 52.86 29.49 -42.41
N GLN A 938 51.53 29.62 -42.47
CA GLN A 938 50.85 30.79 -43.05
C GLN A 938 51.12 32.06 -42.24
N ILE A 939 51.04 32.02 -40.92
CA ILE A 939 51.38 33.14 -40.03
C ILE A 939 52.82 33.60 -40.30
N GLN A 940 53.76 32.67 -40.41
CA GLN A 940 55.17 32.99 -40.71
C GLN A 940 55.34 33.61 -42.11
N ASN A 941 54.59 33.15 -43.11
CA ASN A 941 54.59 33.74 -44.44
C ASN A 941 54.10 35.19 -44.43
N TYR A 942 52.98 35.47 -43.75
CA TYR A 942 52.45 36.82 -43.64
C TYR A 942 53.35 37.73 -42.80
N LYS A 943 53.97 37.23 -41.72
CA LYS A 943 54.97 37.98 -40.94
C LYS A 943 56.18 38.36 -41.80
N ARG A 944 56.67 37.47 -42.66
CA ARG A 944 57.72 37.79 -43.64
C ARG A 944 57.28 38.86 -44.65
N LYS A 945 56.06 38.74 -45.18
CA LYS A 945 55.48 39.75 -46.07
C LYS A 945 55.37 41.12 -45.38
N MET A 946 55.01 41.14 -44.10
CA MET A 946 54.94 42.36 -43.31
C MET A 946 56.28 43.06 -43.18
N VAL A 947 57.34 42.32 -42.86
CA VAL A 947 58.70 42.86 -42.81
C VAL A 947 59.13 43.41 -44.18
N GLY A 948 58.72 42.77 -45.28
CA GLY A 948 58.95 43.28 -46.64
C GLY A 948 58.27 44.64 -46.88
N LEU A 949 56.98 44.74 -46.55
CA LEU A 949 56.21 45.98 -46.70
C LEU A 949 56.73 47.11 -45.78
N GLU A 950 57.20 46.80 -44.57
CA GLU A 950 57.89 47.77 -43.71
C GLU A 950 59.19 48.30 -44.33
N GLY A 951 59.90 47.44 -45.07
CA GLY A 951 61.07 47.82 -45.86
C GLY A 951 60.71 48.80 -46.98
N GLU A 952 59.67 48.47 -47.77
CA GLU A 952 59.14 49.34 -48.83
C GLU A 952 58.63 50.67 -48.27
N LEU A 953 57.94 50.65 -47.12
CA LEU A 953 57.47 51.84 -46.41
C LEU A 953 58.64 52.76 -46.02
N LYS A 954 59.73 52.18 -45.49
CA LYS A 954 60.97 52.92 -45.17
C LYS A 954 61.62 53.50 -46.43
N GLU A 955 61.62 52.76 -47.53
CA GLU A 955 62.17 53.23 -48.81
C GLU A 955 61.34 54.39 -49.39
N CYS A 956 60.02 54.25 -49.45
CA CYS A 956 59.10 55.33 -49.83
C CYS A 956 59.27 56.57 -48.95
N GLY A 957 59.38 56.39 -47.63
CA GLY A 957 59.67 57.48 -46.69
C GLY A 957 61.02 58.16 -46.95
N ASN A 958 62.05 57.40 -47.31
CA ASN A 958 63.35 57.94 -47.68
C ASN A 958 63.32 58.69 -49.03
N ILE A 959 62.57 58.18 -50.02
CA ILE A 959 62.33 58.84 -51.30
C ILE A 959 61.58 60.16 -51.08
N GLU A 960 60.58 60.17 -50.21
CA GLU A 960 59.85 61.38 -49.84
C GLU A 960 60.74 62.41 -49.17
N ARG A 961 61.54 62.02 -48.16
CA ARG A 961 62.50 62.94 -47.54
C ARG A 961 63.45 63.52 -48.59
N ARG A 962 63.96 62.70 -49.52
CA ARG A 962 64.78 63.17 -50.65
C ARG A 962 64.04 64.11 -51.60
N LYS A 963 62.73 63.93 -51.83
CA LYS A 963 61.90 64.85 -52.62
C LYS A 963 61.67 66.18 -51.89
N ARG A 964 61.47 66.17 -50.57
CA ARG A 964 61.34 67.39 -49.74
C ARG A 964 62.62 68.22 -49.77
N TYR A 965 63.79 67.59 -49.64
CA TYR A 965 65.08 68.28 -49.79
C TYR A 965 65.35 68.89 -51.18
N LYS A 966 64.59 68.51 -52.21
CA LYS A 966 64.70 69.08 -53.56
C LYS A 966 63.77 70.26 -53.83
N ASN A 967 62.87 70.61 -52.91
CA ASN A 967 61.89 71.68 -53.13
C ASN A 967 61.59 72.48 -51.82
N PRO A 968 62.59 73.22 -51.28
CA PRO A 968 62.49 73.86 -49.97
C PRO A 968 61.44 74.99 -49.89
N GLU A 969 61.04 75.59 -51.03
CA GLU A 969 60.05 76.67 -51.06
C GLU A 969 58.64 76.20 -50.66
N LYS A 970 58.24 74.97 -51.04
CA LYS A 970 56.96 74.39 -50.62
C LYS A 970 56.94 73.95 -49.16
N GLU A 971 58.11 73.65 -48.59
CA GLU A 971 58.21 73.26 -47.17
C GLU A 971 58.00 74.48 -46.26
N PHE A 972 58.40 75.68 -46.71
CA PHE A 972 58.14 76.93 -45.99
C PHE A 972 56.64 77.29 -45.98
N GLU A 973 55.92 77.06 -47.09
CA GLU A 973 54.46 77.26 -47.16
C GLU A 973 53.69 76.25 -46.28
N ILE A 974 54.13 74.99 -46.23
CA ILE A 974 53.50 73.96 -45.39
C ILE A 974 53.77 74.25 -43.91
N ILE A 975 54.98 74.66 -43.53
CA ILE A 975 55.30 75.04 -42.14
C ILE A 975 54.51 76.28 -41.73
N GLN A 976 54.33 77.29 -42.61
CA GLN A 976 53.46 78.44 -42.34
C GLN A 976 51.98 78.06 -42.19
N ALA A 977 51.48 77.15 -43.03
CA ALA A 977 50.10 76.65 -42.93
C ALA A 977 49.89 75.81 -41.66
N GLN A 978 50.92 75.09 -41.21
CA GLN A 978 50.89 74.28 -40.01
C GLN A 978 51.01 75.13 -38.73
N GLU A 979 51.84 76.18 -38.72
CA GLU A 979 51.86 77.19 -37.65
C GLU A 979 50.51 77.92 -37.54
N GLN A 980 49.84 78.22 -38.67
CA GLN A 980 48.47 78.78 -38.66
C GLN A 980 47.43 77.78 -38.12
N ALA A 981 47.54 76.49 -38.47
CA ALA A 981 46.65 75.45 -37.97
C ALA A 981 46.84 75.17 -36.47
N ASP A 982 48.09 75.18 -35.98
CA ASP A 982 48.42 75.01 -34.56
C ASP A 982 47.99 76.23 -33.73
N THR A 983 48.01 77.44 -34.30
CA THR A 983 47.43 78.65 -33.68
C THR A 983 45.90 78.56 -33.52
N ILE A 984 45.21 77.83 -34.42
CA ILE A 984 43.76 77.57 -34.31
C ILE A 984 43.47 76.46 -33.29
N ARG A 985 44.37 75.47 -33.13
CA ARG A 985 44.21 74.35 -32.20
C ARG A 985 44.32 74.73 -30.72
N VAL A 986 45.03 75.81 -30.38
CA VAL A 986 45.14 76.31 -28.99
C VAL A 986 43.80 76.84 -28.42
N ASN A 987 42.77 77.05 -29.25
CA ASN A 987 41.45 77.52 -28.80
C ASN A 987 40.38 76.42 -28.60
N PHE A 988 40.73 75.14 -28.73
CA PHE A 988 39.82 74.03 -28.43
C PHE A 988 40.53 72.95 -27.61
N GLU A 989 40.63 73.15 -26.29
CA GLU A 989 40.96 72.07 -25.36
C GLU A 989 39.74 71.18 -25.07
N PRO A 990 39.86 69.87 -25.31
CA PRO A 990 39.28 68.90 -24.38
C PRO A 990 40.33 67.82 -24.00
N GLU A 991 41.56 68.20 -23.63
CA GLU A 991 42.60 67.21 -23.26
C GLU A 991 42.51 66.69 -21.81
N SER A 992 41.61 67.22 -20.97
CA SER A 992 41.51 66.79 -19.56
C SER A 992 40.69 65.52 -19.32
N SER A 993 39.93 65.04 -20.31
CA SER A 993 38.99 63.92 -20.14
C SER A 993 39.53 62.57 -20.63
N LEU A 994 40.32 62.56 -21.71
CA LEU A 994 40.85 61.33 -22.31
C LEU A 994 42.00 60.70 -21.49
N LYS A 995 42.82 61.54 -20.84
CA LYS A 995 43.93 61.07 -20.00
C LYS A 995 43.45 60.35 -18.72
N ARG A 996 42.32 60.78 -18.14
CA ARG A 996 41.68 60.10 -16.99
C ARG A 996 40.98 58.78 -17.34
N ILE A 997 40.60 58.58 -18.60
CA ILE A 997 39.95 57.33 -19.04
C ILE A 997 41.01 56.26 -19.33
N LEU A 998 42.16 56.64 -19.90
CA LEU A 998 43.28 55.72 -20.12
C LEU A 998 43.97 55.29 -18.81
N GLU A 999 44.15 56.18 -17.84
CA GLU A 999 44.73 55.82 -16.53
C GLU A 999 43.83 54.87 -15.70
N ARG A 1000 42.50 54.87 -15.91
CA ARG A 1000 41.60 53.90 -15.25
C ARG A 1000 41.56 52.52 -15.91
N ALA A 1001 41.92 52.42 -17.19
CA ALA A 1001 41.95 51.13 -17.88
C ALA A 1001 43.17 50.29 -17.47
N GLU A 1002 44.32 50.94 -17.21
CA GLU A 1002 45.57 50.25 -16.83
C GLU A 1002 45.60 49.74 -15.37
N GLU A 1003 44.82 50.34 -14.44
CA GLU A 1003 44.75 49.85 -13.05
C GLU A 1003 43.89 48.58 -12.87
N SER A 1004 43.05 48.23 -13.84
CA SER A 1004 42.11 47.10 -13.74
C SER A 1004 42.67 45.75 -14.20
N SER A 1005 43.82 45.73 -14.88
CA SER A 1005 44.40 44.53 -15.51
C SER A 1005 45.51 43.85 -14.70
N HIS A 1006 45.74 44.23 -13.44
CA HIS A 1006 46.81 43.66 -12.58
C HIS A 1006 46.34 43.00 -11.26
N LYS A 1007 45.17 42.35 -11.25
CA LYS A 1007 44.78 41.40 -10.19
C LYS A 1007 44.10 40.15 -10.75
N ILE A 1008 44.88 39.29 -11.38
CA ILE A 1008 44.53 37.86 -11.53
C ILE A 1008 45.33 37.11 -10.48
N VAL A 1009 44.67 36.83 -9.35
CA VAL A 1009 45.16 35.97 -8.27
C VAL A 1009 45.18 34.54 -8.78
N ARG A 1010 46.36 33.91 -8.75
CA ARG A 1010 46.54 32.46 -8.93
C ARG A 1010 45.79 31.74 -7.79
N TYR A 1011 44.87 30.86 -8.14
CA TYR A 1011 44.34 29.84 -7.22
C TYR A 1011 45.10 28.54 -7.45
N ASP A 1012 45.88 28.13 -6.44
CA ASP A 1012 46.40 26.77 -6.28
C ASP A 1012 45.38 25.96 -5.45
N PRO A 1013 44.93 24.76 -5.88
CA PRO A 1013 44.04 23.92 -5.10
C PRO A 1013 44.80 22.74 -4.50
N LEU A 1014 45.51 22.93 -3.39
CA LEU A 1014 45.96 21.83 -2.54
C LEU A 1014 45.96 22.25 -1.08
N ILE A 1015 45.36 21.39 -0.23
CA ILE A 1015 45.59 21.16 1.21
C ILE A 1015 44.25 21.12 2.00
N SER A 1016 43.85 19.89 2.30
CA SER A 1016 42.98 19.52 3.43
C SER A 1016 43.61 19.94 4.75
N PRO A 1017 42.82 20.22 5.82
CA PRO A 1017 42.95 19.29 6.95
C PRO A 1017 41.69 19.04 7.79
N GLN A 1018 41.83 17.94 8.51
CA GLN A 1018 40.99 17.28 9.50
C GLN A 1018 40.90 17.95 10.89
N PHE A 1019 39.84 17.55 11.62
CA PHE A 1019 39.67 17.37 13.08
C PHE A 1019 39.89 18.55 14.08
N ALA A 1020 38.82 18.96 14.77
CA ALA A 1020 38.56 18.70 16.22
C ALA A 1020 37.59 19.75 16.87
N PRO A 1021 36.93 19.42 18.02
CA PRO A 1021 35.63 20.00 18.44
C PRO A 1021 35.69 20.89 19.70
N ASN A 1022 34.49 21.29 20.15
CA ASN A 1022 34.08 22.06 21.35
C ASN A 1022 33.87 23.57 21.16
N ILE A 1023 32.66 24.02 21.46
CA ILE A 1023 32.36 25.01 22.52
C ILE A 1023 30.82 25.09 22.65
N GLU A 1024 30.33 24.58 23.79
CA GLU A 1024 29.07 25.04 24.38
C GLU A 1024 29.19 26.52 24.75
N SER A 1025 28.14 27.28 24.50
CA SER A 1025 27.41 28.10 25.48
C SER A 1025 26.94 29.44 24.93
N ARG A 1026 25.77 29.84 25.47
CA ARG A 1026 25.13 31.17 25.43
C ARG A 1026 24.41 31.55 24.13
N LEU A 1027 23.08 31.49 24.18
CA LEU A 1027 22.25 32.68 23.99
C LEU A 1027 20.83 32.50 24.54
N MET A 1028 20.56 33.26 25.60
CA MET A 1028 19.25 33.59 26.16
C MET A 1028 18.78 34.93 25.55
N ARG A 1029 17.44 35.13 25.58
CA ARG A 1029 16.64 36.34 25.30
C ARG A 1029 16.20 36.49 23.84
N ALA A 1030 14.97 36.90 23.50
CA ALA A 1030 13.73 37.18 24.23
C ALA A 1030 12.64 37.44 23.18
N SER A 1031 11.35 37.21 23.52
CA SER A 1031 10.21 38.15 23.32
C SER A 1031 8.84 37.43 23.25
N PRO A 1032 7.72 38.12 23.57
CA PRO A 1032 6.67 37.57 24.44
C PRO A 1032 5.24 37.56 23.86
N SER A 1033 4.27 37.20 24.73
CA SER A 1033 2.79 37.38 24.65
C SER A 1033 2.02 36.18 24.05
N SER A 1034 0.86 35.72 24.53
CA SER A 1034 -0.10 36.16 25.55
C SER A 1034 -1.15 35.05 25.86
N PHE A 1035 -1.96 35.27 26.90
CA PHE A 1035 -3.27 34.66 27.25
C PHE A 1035 -3.38 33.41 28.16
N LYS A 1036 -3.44 33.72 29.48
CA LYS A 1036 -4.44 33.35 30.51
C LYS A 1036 -5.37 32.14 30.26
N ASN A 1037 -5.36 31.19 31.20
CA ASN A 1037 -6.50 30.92 32.10
C ASN A 1037 -6.11 30.03 33.30
N ARG A 1038 -6.57 30.45 34.49
CA ARG A 1038 -6.56 29.78 35.80
C ARG A 1038 -8.03 29.47 36.16
N PRO A 1039 -8.35 28.50 37.05
CA PRO A 1039 -8.36 28.71 38.51
C PRO A 1039 -7.82 27.49 39.33
N PHE A 1040 -7.06 27.67 40.42
CA PHE A 1040 -7.43 27.98 41.82
C PHE A 1040 -8.23 26.87 42.56
N ASN A 1041 -7.59 26.10 43.45
CA ASN A 1041 -7.82 26.24 44.90
C ASN A 1041 -6.76 25.49 45.78
N PRO A 1042 -6.28 26.07 46.90
CA PRO A 1042 -5.37 25.45 47.86
C PRO A 1042 -6.03 25.21 49.23
N LEU A 1043 -5.63 24.16 49.98
CA LEU A 1043 -5.74 24.17 51.44
C LEU A 1043 -4.56 23.43 52.09
N ARG A 1044 -3.91 24.14 53.02
CA ARG A 1044 -2.87 23.67 53.95
C ARG A 1044 -3.37 23.96 55.37
N SER A 1045 -2.79 23.26 56.35
CA SER A 1045 -2.76 23.54 57.80
C SER A 1045 -3.99 23.08 58.58
N THR A 1046 -3.85 22.26 59.63
CA THR A 1046 -3.20 22.63 60.90
C THR A 1046 -2.42 21.51 61.61
N LYS A 1047 -1.30 21.92 62.24
CA LYS A 1047 -0.67 21.27 63.40
C LYS A 1047 -1.30 21.83 64.69
N SER A 1048 -1.39 21.02 65.74
CA SER A 1048 -0.98 21.43 67.10
C SER A 1048 -0.87 20.21 68.03
N GLU A 1049 0.32 20.02 68.56
CA GLU A 1049 0.68 19.16 69.69
C GLU A 1049 0.20 19.72 71.04
N ILE A 1050 -0.09 18.79 71.95
CA ILE A 1050 0.11 18.79 73.42
C ILE A 1050 0.49 17.33 73.69
N ILE A 1051 1.63 16.89 74.23
CA ILE A 1051 2.77 17.47 74.98
C ILE A 1051 4.08 17.19 74.25
#